data_AF-A0AAN9X6U3-F1
#
_entry.id   AF-A0AAN9X6U3-F1
#
_cell.length_a   1.000
_cell.length_b   1.000
_cell.length_c   1.000
_cell.angle_alpha   90.00
_cell.angle_beta   90.00
_cell.angle_gamma   90.00
#
_symmetry.space_group_name_H-M   'P 1'
#
loop_
_entity.id
_entity.type
_entity.pdbx_description
1 polymer ?
#
loop_
_entity_poly.entity_id
_entity_poly.type
_entity_poly.pdbx_seq_one_letter_code
_entity_poly.pdbx_strand_id
1 'polypeptide(L)'
;MRILQSAINGNALIASSMDFSVSLRPNSSPSHSQLFYSVRFDRRYRSGRVGLVSNDGRRVRRLRNNVTVRSVLNDNGAAESARVLFERLFEQTQNRFAGEEPDLRILESDLKAALSALKRKEDNLMEAERTVVLESSKLQHTKEELERQESEIEAARVSYEKLEEEMKETTFKLVSQANQIKELKLRVRDRDSEIDAVQYALRLKEGEVEKMRVELEVKTKEAVGFDSELREKGRLLDEANEVMKKQAAELEALKMVVQEKEEEVEVLLVQREVEREKLRVAEGNLEKQAMDWLLAQEELKRLGEDAAKHAEENSETLEDFRRVKKLLNDVRSELVSSQQALASSRSKMEEQEQLLEQQLSELGEQRASVMSYMENLKDAQIEVESERTKLRVAESRNKELEREVKMEKEFIDELEEELKKERTSLEQALEEMALLREELEKKNAEFRETSAVLQVKESELVDAKLEIQRLKSEKASLEGILEEKDLELSNARKMLGEVNQEISDLRMLMNNRENQLIEATNMLREKDEHVQIIQNKLNNTNQKVSEAENVVESILDLTNKLVGSIKDENINSSKPLLDEMSNQTLEQLMEGPTNKLRWQQKILENELELAKETLKKKEIEVLAAQRALTIKDEELKMTLARLDSKEDELKKVREEVTEDANDLKRLYTLAQERIGEKTIGDLAIEKLQLEAAQLEVEAATNALQKLTEMSRQLLNKAIQSVEADDYISVVQSKDKTPVLITDINNPECFTEVKERVARLSALAEQLVMDAGIVPAN
;
A
#
# COMPACT_ATOMS: atom_id res chain seq x y z
N MET A 1 -9.21 -80.86 -29.60
CA MET A 1 -7.80 -81.03 -30.02
C MET A 1 -7.47 -79.86 -30.96
N ARG A 2 -6.61 -78.92 -30.51
CA ARG A 2 -5.89 -77.83 -31.23
C ARG A 2 -6.70 -76.86 -32.14
N ILE A 3 -6.92 -75.58 -31.77
CA ILE A 3 -6.05 -74.35 -31.78
C ILE A 3 -6.22 -73.51 -33.09
N LEU A 4 -6.33 -72.17 -32.91
CA LEU A 4 -6.21 -70.99 -33.82
C LEU A 4 -7.54 -70.45 -34.41
N GLN A 5 -8.03 -69.23 -34.17
CA GLN A 5 -7.51 -67.85 -33.97
C GLN A 5 -7.21 -67.09 -35.27
N SER A 6 -7.56 -65.79 -35.28
CA SER A 6 -7.36 -64.74 -36.32
C SER A 6 -8.55 -64.52 -37.25
N ALA A 7 -8.95 -63.33 -37.70
CA ALA A 7 -8.76 -61.92 -37.37
C ALA A 7 -9.60 -61.16 -38.42
N ILE A 8 -10.28 -60.08 -38.05
CA ILE A 8 -11.03 -59.21 -38.97
C ILE A 8 -10.28 -57.89 -39.04
N ASN A 9 -9.98 -57.45 -40.27
CA ASN A 9 -9.30 -56.20 -40.58
C ASN A 9 -10.04 -55.47 -41.71
N GLY A 10 -10.14 -54.15 -41.59
CA GLY A 10 -10.15 -53.17 -42.70
C GLY A 10 -11.51 -52.87 -43.33
N ASN A 11 -12.08 -51.68 -43.09
CA ASN A 11 -11.91 -50.41 -43.85
C ASN A 11 -12.94 -50.32 -45.00
N ALA A 12 -13.58 -49.20 -45.36
CA ALA A 12 -13.60 -47.80 -44.93
C ALA A 12 -14.77 -47.09 -45.66
N LEU A 13 -15.25 -45.95 -45.15
CA LEU A 13 -15.85 -44.80 -45.87
C LEU A 13 -16.16 -43.72 -44.81
N ILE A 14 -15.28 -42.72 -44.63
CA ILE A 14 -15.33 -41.34 -45.17
C ILE A 14 -16.64 -40.60 -44.84
N ALA A 15 -16.55 -39.67 -43.88
CA ALA A 15 -17.30 -38.43 -43.87
C ALA A 15 -16.48 -37.34 -43.17
N SER A 16 -16.43 -36.18 -43.82
CA SER A 16 -15.68 -34.97 -43.48
C SER A 16 -16.47 -34.12 -42.49
N SER A 17 -15.82 -33.61 -41.43
CA SER A 17 -16.32 -32.50 -40.63
C SER A 17 -15.15 -31.60 -40.25
N MET A 18 -15.35 -30.29 -40.48
CA MET A 18 -14.46 -29.20 -40.11
C MET A 18 -14.58 -28.95 -38.60
N ASP A 19 -13.48 -29.12 -37.88
CA ASP A 19 -13.31 -28.61 -36.51
C ASP A 19 -12.39 -27.38 -36.56
N PHE A 20 -12.90 -26.24 -36.11
CA PHE A 20 -12.10 -25.11 -35.66
C PHE A 20 -12.24 -24.99 -34.15
N SER A 21 -11.11 -24.74 -33.49
CA SER A 21 -10.92 -24.43 -32.06
C SER A 21 -10.44 -25.59 -31.18
N VAL A 22 -9.15 -25.93 -31.34
CA VAL A 22 -8.36 -26.53 -30.24
C VAL A 22 -7.60 -25.41 -29.54
N SER A 23 -7.98 -25.25 -28.27
CA SER A 23 -7.28 -24.56 -27.21
C SER A 23 -5.84 -25.09 -27.03
N LEU A 24 -4.86 -24.20 -27.04
CA LEU A 24 -3.48 -24.52 -26.65
C LEU A 24 -3.19 -23.91 -25.27
N ARG A 25 -2.85 -24.82 -24.34
CA ARG A 25 -2.20 -24.58 -23.04
C ARG A 25 -1.09 -23.52 -23.10
N PRO A 26 -0.82 -22.79 -22.00
CA PRO A 26 0.51 -22.26 -21.76
C PRO A 26 1.34 -23.31 -21.00
N ASN A 27 2.26 -23.96 -21.71
CA ASN A 27 3.42 -24.59 -21.08
C ASN A 27 4.53 -23.53 -20.99
N SER A 28 5.13 -23.49 -19.80
CA SER A 28 6.42 -22.87 -19.54
C SER A 28 7.49 -23.31 -20.54
N SER A 29 8.37 -22.39 -20.93
CA SER A 29 9.73 -22.72 -21.37
C SER A 29 10.69 -21.53 -21.18
N PRO A 30 11.94 -21.79 -20.79
CA PRO A 30 13.04 -20.82 -20.76
C PRO A 30 13.78 -20.81 -22.11
N SER A 31 14.46 -19.71 -22.48
CA SER A 31 15.70 -19.75 -23.27
C SER A 31 16.39 -18.39 -23.45
N HIS A 32 17.70 -18.42 -23.27
CA HIS A 32 18.71 -17.50 -23.80
C HIS A 32 18.68 -17.40 -25.34
N SER A 33 18.98 -16.23 -25.93
CA SER A 33 20.24 -15.96 -26.65
C SER A 33 20.21 -14.66 -27.50
N GLN A 34 21.42 -14.24 -27.86
CA GLN A 34 21.91 -12.95 -28.39
C GLN A 34 21.43 -12.58 -29.82
N LEU A 35 21.34 -11.28 -30.15
CA LEU A 35 22.29 -10.49 -30.97
C LEU A 35 21.64 -9.19 -31.55
N PHE A 36 22.33 -8.06 -31.30
CA PHE A 36 22.47 -6.77 -32.04
C PHE A 36 21.38 -6.25 -32.98
N TYR A 37 20.89 -5.00 -32.77
CA TYR A 37 21.50 -3.77 -33.32
C TYR A 37 20.88 -2.49 -32.70
N SER A 38 21.71 -1.46 -32.67
CA SER A 38 21.64 -0.20 -31.92
C SER A 38 20.63 0.84 -32.42
N VAL A 39 19.99 1.55 -31.48
CA VAL A 39 19.59 2.96 -31.66
C VAL A 39 19.98 3.75 -30.40
N ARG A 40 20.84 4.76 -30.60
CA ARG A 40 21.33 5.71 -29.61
C ARG A 40 20.23 6.70 -29.25
N PHE A 41 20.04 7.01 -27.96
CA PHE A 41 19.77 8.38 -27.52
C PHE A 41 20.17 8.59 -26.05
N ASP A 42 20.89 9.68 -25.84
CA ASP A 42 21.43 10.19 -24.58
C ASP A 42 20.35 10.62 -23.58
N ARG A 43 20.50 10.25 -22.29
CA ARG A 43 20.39 11.21 -21.16
C ARG A 43 20.76 10.60 -19.81
N ARG A 44 21.96 10.99 -19.36
CA ARG A 44 22.37 11.39 -18.00
C ARG A 44 21.60 10.78 -16.81
N TYR A 45 22.19 9.75 -16.20
CA TYR A 45 22.05 9.50 -14.77
C TYR A 45 23.15 10.24 -14.00
N ARG A 46 22.76 11.16 -13.12
CA ARG A 46 23.64 11.65 -12.03
C ARG A 46 23.66 10.56 -10.95
N SER A 47 24.70 9.74 -10.96
CA SER A 47 25.09 8.92 -9.83
C SER A 47 25.89 9.79 -8.87
N GLY A 48 25.30 10.13 -7.73
CA GLY A 48 26.02 10.78 -6.62
C GLY A 48 26.89 9.78 -5.88
N ARG A 49 28.01 9.37 -6.49
CA ARG A 49 29.16 8.85 -5.73
C ARG A 49 29.82 10.03 -5.03
N VAL A 50 29.66 10.12 -3.72
CA VAL A 50 30.59 10.93 -2.91
C VAL A 50 31.86 10.09 -2.80
N GLY A 51 32.75 10.27 -3.78
CA GLY A 51 34.13 9.85 -3.66
C GLY A 51 34.78 10.71 -2.59
N LEU A 52 35.14 10.10 -1.46
CA LEU A 52 36.17 10.63 -0.58
C LEU A 52 37.47 10.65 -1.38
N VAL A 53 37.72 11.79 -2.02
CA VAL A 53 39.06 12.18 -2.47
C VAL A 53 39.85 12.39 -1.18
N SER A 54 40.67 11.41 -0.83
CA SER A 54 41.80 11.60 0.07
C SER A 54 42.69 12.66 -0.57
N ASN A 55 42.47 13.92 -0.17
CA ASN A 55 43.36 15.02 -0.51
C ASN A 55 44.63 14.84 0.33
N ASP A 56 45.55 14.11 -0.27
CA ASP A 56 46.93 14.02 0.13
C ASP A 56 47.56 15.43 0.14
N GLY A 57 48.29 15.73 1.21
CA GLY A 57 49.40 16.67 1.20
C GLY A 57 49.11 18.15 0.90
N ARG A 58 48.23 18.83 1.65
CA ARG A 58 48.42 20.28 1.85
C ARG A 58 49.53 20.50 2.88
N ARG A 59 50.73 20.73 2.34
CA ARG A 59 51.87 21.33 3.05
C ARG A 59 51.39 22.54 3.83
N VAL A 60 51.22 22.37 5.13
CA VAL A 60 51.27 23.48 6.08
C VAL A 60 52.63 24.10 5.87
N ARG A 61 52.67 25.30 5.27
CA ARG A 61 53.82 26.20 5.35
C ARG A 61 54.09 26.34 6.84
N ARG A 62 55.09 25.62 7.35
CA ARG A 62 55.78 26.02 8.56
C ARG A 62 56.30 27.41 8.25
N LEU A 63 55.64 28.43 8.79
CA LEU A 63 56.29 29.68 9.09
C LEU A 63 57.40 29.29 10.09
N ARG A 64 58.56 28.93 9.54
CA ARG A 64 59.83 29.03 10.24
C ARG A 64 59.94 30.50 10.60
N ASN A 65 59.49 30.85 11.80
CA ASN A 65 60.07 31.97 12.50
C ASN A 65 61.52 31.56 12.73
N ASN A 66 62.37 31.90 11.75
CA ASN A 66 63.80 31.98 11.94
C ASN A 66 63.97 33.08 12.99
N VAL A 67 63.96 32.70 14.27
CA VAL A 67 64.64 33.48 15.29
C VAL A 67 66.11 33.40 14.90
N THR A 68 66.53 34.35 14.08
CA THR A 68 67.93 34.71 13.96
C THR A 68 68.32 35.17 15.35
N VAL A 69 68.84 34.24 16.16
CA VAL A 69 69.67 34.57 17.32
C VAL A 69 70.85 35.30 16.70
N ARG A 70 70.71 36.63 16.62
CA ARG A 70 71.77 37.54 16.27
C ARG A 70 72.80 37.31 17.35
N SER A 71 73.85 36.56 17.03
CA SER A 71 74.96 36.32 17.92
C SER A 71 75.45 37.69 18.40
N VAL A 72 75.20 38.01 19.67
CA VAL A 72 75.89 39.08 20.39
C VAL A 72 77.31 38.59 20.65
N LEU A 73 78.03 38.40 19.55
CA LEU A 73 79.48 38.23 19.46
C LEU A 73 79.96 39.32 18.51
N ASN A 74 79.61 40.56 18.83
CA ASN A 74 80.23 41.69 18.19
C ASN A 74 80.30 42.82 19.21
N ASP A 75 81.36 42.75 20.02
CA ASP A 75 82.15 43.91 20.41
C ASP A 75 83.51 43.41 20.90
N ASN A 76 84.38 43.17 19.92
CA ASN A 76 85.82 43.40 20.10
C ASN A 76 86.03 44.92 20.17
N GLY A 77 85.66 45.51 21.30
CA GLY A 77 86.02 46.89 21.63
C GLY A 77 87.47 46.94 22.11
N ALA A 78 88.41 47.09 21.17
CA ALA A 78 89.72 47.75 21.28
C ALA A 78 90.46 47.74 22.65
N ALA A 79 90.44 46.62 23.38
CA ALA A 79 91.23 46.39 24.58
C ALA A 79 91.86 45.01 24.48
N GLU A 80 93.16 44.91 24.73
CA GLU A 80 93.91 43.65 24.69
C GLU A 80 93.19 42.60 25.55
N SER A 81 92.96 41.41 24.99
CA SER A 81 92.27 40.34 25.71
C SER A 81 92.99 40.06 27.03
N ALA A 82 92.28 39.86 28.14
CA ALA A 82 92.89 39.52 29.42
C ALA A 82 93.89 38.35 29.28
N ARG A 83 93.61 37.42 28.36
CA ARG A 83 94.52 36.34 27.97
C ARG A 83 95.86 36.87 27.42
N VAL A 84 95.83 37.82 26.48
CA VAL A 84 97.02 38.44 25.87
C VAL A 84 97.79 39.30 26.86
N LEU A 85 97.11 40.00 27.77
CA LEU A 85 97.73 40.76 28.86
C LEU A 85 98.41 39.84 29.88
N PHE A 86 97.77 38.72 30.25
CA PHE A 86 98.40 37.70 31.09
C PHE A 86 99.58 37.03 30.39
N GLU A 87 99.50 36.79 29.08
CA GLU A 87 100.57 36.20 28.28
C GLU A 87 101.78 37.15 28.21
N ARG A 88 101.57 38.48 28.05
CA ARG A 88 102.62 39.51 28.15
C ARG A 88 103.21 39.64 29.55
N LEU A 89 102.38 39.59 30.61
CA LEU A 89 102.86 39.54 32.00
C LEU A 89 103.69 38.27 32.24
N PHE A 90 103.33 37.14 31.63
CA PHE A 90 104.06 35.88 31.73
C PHE A 90 105.40 35.93 30.97
N GLU A 91 105.43 36.51 29.77
CA GLU A 91 106.66 36.75 28.99
C GLU A 91 107.60 37.75 29.70
N GLN A 92 107.06 38.83 30.27
CA GLN A 92 107.82 39.83 31.01
C GLN A 92 108.37 39.28 32.34
N THR A 93 107.68 38.33 32.99
CA THR A 93 108.20 37.60 34.16
C THR A 93 109.18 36.48 33.77
N GLN A 94 109.09 35.90 32.57
CA GLN A 94 110.08 34.97 32.01
C GLN A 94 111.41 35.66 31.64
N ASN A 95 111.38 36.92 31.16
CA ASN A 95 112.58 37.72 30.87
C ASN A 95 113.40 38.12 32.12
N ARG A 96 112.97 37.75 33.35
CA ARG A 96 113.76 37.89 34.59
C ARG A 96 115.14 37.21 34.55
N PHE A 97 115.32 36.22 33.69
CA PHE A 97 116.58 35.48 33.60
C PHE A 97 117.66 36.17 32.74
N ALA A 98 117.38 37.33 32.12
CA ALA A 98 118.27 38.01 31.16
C ALA A 98 118.88 39.35 31.61
N GLY A 99 118.75 39.75 32.89
CA GLY A 99 119.60 40.80 33.47
C GLY A 99 119.21 42.27 33.23
N GLU A 100 117.98 42.57 32.78
CA GLU A 100 117.43 43.94 32.77
C GLU A 100 116.35 44.10 33.87
N GLU A 101 116.42 45.21 34.62
CA GLU A 101 115.44 45.55 35.68
C GLU A 101 114.06 45.81 35.04
N PRO A 102 112.99 45.16 35.54
CA PRO A 102 111.66 45.35 34.97
C PRO A 102 111.11 46.74 35.33
N ASP A 103 110.63 47.46 34.32
CA ASP A 103 109.90 48.72 34.52
C ASP A 103 108.55 48.44 35.19
N LEU A 104 108.54 48.54 36.52
CA LEU A 104 107.41 48.22 37.40
C LEU A 104 106.12 48.96 37.01
N ARG A 105 106.23 50.12 36.35
CA ARG A 105 105.07 50.88 35.88
C ARG A 105 104.31 50.17 34.76
N ILE A 106 105.01 49.49 33.86
CA ILE A 106 104.41 48.77 32.73
C ILE A 106 103.68 47.52 33.24
N LEU A 107 104.30 46.80 34.18
CA LEU A 107 103.69 45.63 34.83
C LEU A 107 102.41 46.01 35.60
N GLU A 108 102.44 47.12 36.33
CA GLU A 108 101.28 47.62 37.07
C GLU A 108 100.16 48.08 36.12
N SER A 109 100.49 48.72 34.99
CA SER A 109 99.50 49.09 33.98
C SER A 109 98.86 47.88 33.31
N ASP A 110 99.64 46.85 32.99
CA ASP A 110 99.14 45.62 32.35
C ASP A 110 98.26 44.81 33.32
N LEU A 111 98.60 44.76 34.61
CA LEU A 111 97.79 44.09 35.63
C LEU A 111 96.47 44.85 35.91
N LYS A 112 96.51 46.19 35.96
CA LYS A 112 95.29 47.03 36.03
C LYS A 112 94.42 46.89 34.78
N ALA A 113 95.02 46.78 33.60
CA ALA A 113 94.31 46.54 32.35
C ALA A 113 93.67 45.14 32.34
N ALA A 114 94.38 44.10 32.79
CA ALA A 114 93.86 42.73 32.88
C ALA A 114 92.70 42.62 33.89
N LEU A 115 92.80 43.26 35.06
CA LEU A 115 91.71 43.34 36.03
C LEU A 115 90.50 44.10 35.47
N SER A 116 90.72 45.21 34.76
CA SER A 116 89.64 45.95 34.11
C SER A 116 88.97 45.14 33.00
N ALA A 117 89.74 44.35 32.24
CA ALA A 117 89.22 43.45 31.21
C ALA A 117 88.45 42.26 31.81
N LEU A 118 88.94 41.67 32.91
CA LEU A 118 88.24 40.62 33.66
C LEU A 118 86.93 41.13 34.26
N LYS A 119 86.94 42.32 34.87
CA LYS A 119 85.72 42.94 35.42
C LYS A 119 84.67 43.21 34.34
N ARG A 120 85.07 43.71 33.17
CA ARG A 120 84.17 43.81 32.01
C ARG A 120 83.64 42.46 31.54
N LYS A 121 84.44 41.39 31.59
CA LYS A 121 83.99 40.03 31.25
C LYS A 121 83.02 39.48 32.29
N GLU A 122 83.22 39.76 33.56
CA GLU A 122 82.29 39.44 34.66
C GLU A 122 80.97 40.19 34.50
N ASP A 123 81.01 41.51 34.23
CA ASP A 123 79.82 42.32 33.96
C ASP A 123 79.04 41.78 32.74
N ASN A 124 79.74 41.48 31.64
CA ASN A 124 79.14 40.87 30.45
C ASN A 124 78.59 39.46 30.72
N LEU A 125 79.21 38.68 31.61
CA LEU A 125 78.73 37.36 32.01
C LEU A 125 77.48 37.47 32.86
N MET A 126 77.44 38.41 33.82
CA MET A 126 76.23 38.73 34.59
C MET A 126 75.10 39.20 33.69
N GLU A 127 75.38 40.01 32.67
CA GLU A 127 74.39 40.43 31.69
C GLU A 127 73.91 39.25 30.84
N ALA A 128 74.82 38.39 30.38
CA ALA A 128 74.46 37.15 29.68
C ALA A 128 73.60 36.23 30.56
N GLU A 129 73.93 36.06 31.84
CA GLU A 129 73.13 35.28 32.80
C GLU A 129 71.73 35.87 32.99
N ARG A 130 71.62 37.19 33.16
CA ARG A 130 70.32 37.89 33.22
C ARG A 130 69.51 37.68 31.93
N THR A 131 70.15 37.75 30.76
CA THR A 131 69.48 37.48 29.49
C THR A 131 69.02 36.02 29.38
N VAL A 132 69.83 35.06 29.83
CA VAL A 132 69.46 33.63 29.84
C VAL A 132 68.30 33.36 30.78
N VAL A 133 68.24 33.98 31.95
CA VAL A 133 67.10 33.86 32.88
C VAL A 133 65.83 34.46 32.28
N LEU A 134 65.94 35.62 31.62
CA LEU A 134 64.81 36.23 30.90
C LEU A 134 64.35 35.37 29.72
N GLU A 135 65.27 34.76 28.98
CA GLU A 135 64.95 33.84 27.89
C GLU A 135 64.35 32.54 28.42
N SER A 136 64.85 32.01 29.54
CA SER A 136 64.30 30.82 30.20
C SER A 136 62.88 31.04 30.70
N SER A 137 62.58 32.21 31.28
CA SER A 137 61.21 32.56 31.70
C SER A 137 60.28 32.75 30.51
N LYS A 138 60.74 33.38 29.42
CA LYS A 138 60.00 33.46 28.15
C LYS A 138 59.74 32.07 27.56
N LEU A 139 60.75 31.20 27.55
CA LEU A 139 60.63 29.84 27.03
C LEU A 139 59.61 29.05 27.85
N GLN A 140 59.67 29.15 29.18
CA GLN A 140 58.70 28.51 30.07
C GLN A 140 57.26 29.00 29.79
N HIS A 141 57.05 30.30 29.64
CA HIS A 141 55.74 30.83 29.26
C HIS A 141 55.28 30.31 27.89
N THR A 142 56.17 30.23 26.89
CA THR A 142 55.79 29.68 25.58
C THR A 142 55.49 28.19 25.63
N LYS A 143 56.13 27.44 26.52
CA LYS A 143 55.86 26.02 26.75
C LYS A 143 54.48 25.82 27.37
N GLU A 144 54.15 26.58 28.41
CA GLU A 144 52.83 26.54 29.06
C GLU A 144 51.71 26.93 28.08
N GLU A 145 51.93 27.94 27.22
CA GLU A 145 50.97 28.31 26.18
C GLU A 145 50.80 27.21 25.11
N LEU A 146 51.87 26.50 24.75
CA LEU A 146 51.78 25.35 23.84
C LEU A 146 51.03 24.18 24.48
N GLU A 147 51.28 23.87 25.76
CA GLU A 147 50.55 22.84 26.50
C GLU A 147 49.05 23.18 26.61
N ARG A 148 48.73 24.47 26.81
CA ARG A 148 47.35 24.97 26.79
C ARG A 148 46.70 24.77 25.42
N GLN A 149 47.39 25.13 24.34
CA GLN A 149 46.89 24.93 22.97
C GLN A 149 46.74 23.45 22.62
N GLU A 150 47.66 22.59 23.06
CA GLU A 150 47.58 21.14 22.86
C GLU A 150 46.35 20.56 23.58
N SER A 151 46.09 21.00 24.81
CA SER A 151 44.89 20.63 25.56
C SER A 151 43.60 21.10 24.87
N GLU A 152 43.59 22.30 24.30
CA GLU A 152 42.46 22.81 23.52
C GLU A 152 42.24 22.02 22.23
N ILE A 153 43.33 21.64 21.54
CA ILE A 153 43.27 20.80 20.34
C ILE A 153 42.71 19.42 20.68
N GLU A 154 43.11 18.83 21.79
CA GLU A 154 42.63 17.52 22.22
C GLU A 154 41.14 17.58 22.60
N ALA A 155 40.71 18.62 23.34
CA ALA A 155 39.30 18.85 23.61
C ALA A 155 38.46 19.04 22.33
N ALA A 156 39.00 19.77 21.35
CA ALA A 156 38.37 19.93 20.05
C ALA A 156 38.27 18.58 19.31
N ARG A 157 39.32 17.75 19.32
CA ARG A 157 39.32 16.41 18.71
C ARG A 157 38.22 15.52 19.29
N VAL A 158 38.12 15.45 20.62
CA VAL A 158 37.07 14.68 21.30
C VAL A 158 35.67 15.19 20.90
N SER A 159 35.50 16.51 20.79
CA SER A 159 34.22 17.08 20.35
C SER A 159 33.89 16.74 18.89
N TYR A 160 34.88 16.69 18.00
CA TYR A 160 34.71 16.29 16.60
C TYR A 160 34.39 14.80 16.47
N GLU A 161 35.05 13.95 17.24
CA GLU A 161 34.78 12.51 17.28
C GLU A 161 33.34 12.24 17.72
N LYS A 162 32.89 12.91 18.79
CA LYS A 162 31.49 12.82 19.23
C LYS A 162 30.50 13.27 18.15
N LEU A 163 30.78 14.38 17.48
CA LEU A 163 29.93 14.85 16.38
C LEU A 163 29.93 13.86 15.20
N GLU A 164 31.06 13.22 14.90
CA GLU A 164 31.16 12.20 13.85
C GLU A 164 30.33 10.95 14.20
N GLU A 165 30.34 10.53 15.46
CA GLU A 165 29.49 9.42 15.95
C GLU A 165 28.00 9.76 15.85
N GLU A 166 27.59 10.96 16.29
CA GLU A 166 26.21 11.44 16.14
C GLU A 166 25.79 11.51 14.66
N MET A 167 26.69 11.94 13.76
CA MET A 167 26.47 11.93 12.32
C MET A 167 26.33 10.50 11.75
N LYS A 168 27.13 9.54 12.22
CA LYS A 168 27.00 8.13 11.84
C LYS A 168 25.67 7.54 12.31
N GLU A 169 25.27 7.82 13.55
CA GLU A 169 24.00 7.35 14.11
C GLU A 169 22.80 7.92 13.36
N THR A 170 22.79 9.23 13.10
CA THR A 170 21.71 9.88 12.32
C THR A 170 21.68 9.37 10.89
N THR A 171 22.83 9.14 10.26
CA THR A 171 22.91 8.52 8.93
C THR A 171 22.33 7.11 8.94
N PHE A 172 22.63 6.29 9.95
CA PHE A 172 22.07 4.94 10.10
C PHE A 172 20.54 4.98 10.26
N LYS A 173 20.02 5.88 11.10
CA LYS A 173 18.57 6.09 11.27
C LYS A 173 17.90 6.49 9.97
N LEU A 174 18.50 7.42 9.21
CA LEU A 174 17.97 7.88 7.93
C LEU A 174 17.97 6.76 6.87
N VAL A 175 19.02 5.94 6.81
CA VAL A 175 19.07 4.77 5.92
C VAL A 175 18.01 3.73 6.31
N SER A 176 17.82 3.47 7.60
CA SER A 176 16.75 2.58 8.09
C SER A 176 15.37 3.09 7.69
N GLN A 177 15.09 4.39 7.89
CA GLN A 177 13.84 5.02 7.45
C GLN A 177 13.66 4.95 5.94
N ALA A 178 14.71 5.19 5.14
CA ALA A 178 14.64 5.09 3.68
C ALA A 178 14.31 3.66 3.22
N ASN A 179 14.84 2.65 3.91
CA ASN A 179 14.50 1.25 3.64
C ASN A 179 13.05 0.93 4.00
N GLN A 180 12.55 1.39 5.15
CA GLN A 180 11.15 1.23 5.55
C GLN A 180 10.19 1.90 4.55
N ILE A 181 10.50 3.11 4.10
CA ILE A 181 9.71 3.82 3.07
C ILE A 181 9.71 3.02 1.75
N LYS A 182 10.85 2.46 1.36
CA LYS A 182 10.95 1.65 0.14
C LYS A 182 10.11 0.37 0.23
N GLU A 183 10.09 -0.29 1.39
CA GLU A 183 9.25 -1.46 1.65
C GLU A 183 7.76 -1.10 1.62
N LEU A 184 7.36 -0.02 2.30
CA LEU A 184 5.98 0.47 2.25
C LEU A 184 5.55 0.80 0.83
N LYS A 185 6.42 1.40 0.02
CA LYS A 185 6.16 1.68 -1.40
C LYS A 185 6.04 0.42 -2.26
N LEU A 186 6.67 -0.69 -1.89
CA LEU A 186 6.44 -1.99 -2.53
C LEU A 186 5.06 -2.51 -2.16
N ARG A 187 4.74 -2.56 -0.86
CA ARG A 187 3.44 -3.03 -0.36
C ARG A 187 2.25 -2.25 -0.93
N VAL A 188 2.39 -0.94 -1.09
CA VAL A 188 1.36 -0.11 -1.74
C VAL A 188 1.18 -0.50 -3.20
N ARG A 189 2.26 -0.72 -3.96
CA ARG A 189 2.15 -1.17 -5.36
C ARG A 189 1.54 -2.57 -5.49
N ASP A 190 1.87 -3.47 -4.57
CA ASP A 190 1.28 -4.81 -4.54
C ASP A 190 -0.23 -4.72 -4.28
N ARG A 191 -0.65 -3.92 -3.29
CA ARG A 191 -2.06 -3.62 -3.02
C ARG A 191 -2.77 -2.96 -4.21
N ASP A 192 -2.13 -2.01 -4.89
CA ASP A 192 -2.70 -1.37 -6.09
C ASP A 192 -2.94 -2.42 -7.19
N SER A 193 -1.99 -3.34 -7.40
CA SER A 193 -2.14 -4.42 -8.38
C SER A 193 -3.26 -5.42 -8.01
N GLU A 194 -3.43 -5.71 -6.72
CA GLU A 194 -4.55 -6.51 -6.23
C GLU A 194 -5.89 -5.80 -6.43
N ILE A 195 -5.95 -4.49 -6.18
CA ILE A 195 -7.15 -3.67 -6.42
C ILE A 195 -7.51 -3.70 -7.90
N ASP A 196 -6.54 -3.53 -8.81
CA ASP A 196 -6.78 -3.61 -10.25
C ASP A 196 -7.32 -4.99 -10.67
N ALA A 197 -6.77 -6.07 -10.10
CA ALA A 197 -7.25 -7.43 -10.35
C ALA A 197 -8.68 -7.64 -9.85
N VAL A 198 -9.00 -7.16 -8.65
CA VAL A 198 -10.35 -7.23 -8.07
C VAL A 198 -11.33 -6.38 -8.89
N GLN A 199 -10.95 -5.19 -9.32
CA GLN A 199 -11.79 -4.34 -10.18
C GLN A 199 -12.07 -5.00 -11.53
N TYR A 200 -11.08 -5.66 -12.12
CA TYR A 200 -11.28 -6.42 -13.35
C TYR A 200 -12.25 -7.60 -13.15
N ALA A 201 -12.06 -8.38 -12.07
CA ALA A 201 -12.95 -9.48 -11.73
C ALA A 201 -14.39 -9.02 -11.45
N LEU A 202 -14.56 -7.87 -10.78
CA LEU A 202 -15.86 -7.27 -10.54
C LEU A 202 -16.54 -6.87 -11.84
N ARG A 203 -15.85 -6.19 -12.76
CA ARG A 203 -16.39 -5.83 -14.09
C ARG A 203 -16.83 -7.06 -14.89
N LEU A 204 -16.08 -8.16 -14.80
CA LEU A 204 -16.47 -9.42 -15.43
C LEU A 204 -17.78 -9.94 -14.84
N LYS A 205 -17.92 -9.93 -13.52
CA LYS A 205 -19.15 -10.35 -12.82
C LYS A 205 -20.33 -9.42 -13.11
N GLU A 206 -20.12 -8.12 -13.21
CA GLU A 206 -21.15 -7.16 -13.64
C GLU A 206 -21.65 -7.49 -15.06
N GLY A 207 -20.74 -7.84 -15.98
CA GLY A 207 -21.10 -8.30 -17.32
C GLY A 207 -21.91 -9.60 -17.32
N GLU A 208 -21.54 -10.59 -16.48
CA GLU A 208 -22.31 -11.83 -16.29
C GLU A 208 -23.72 -11.53 -15.74
N VAL A 209 -23.84 -10.64 -14.75
CA VAL A 209 -25.13 -10.23 -14.18
C VAL A 209 -26.00 -9.52 -15.21
N GLU A 210 -25.43 -8.66 -16.04
CA GLU A 210 -26.19 -7.99 -17.10
C GLU A 210 -26.66 -8.99 -18.16
N LYS A 211 -25.84 -9.97 -18.51
CA LYS A 211 -26.26 -11.07 -19.38
C LYS A 211 -27.43 -11.86 -18.79
N MET A 212 -27.36 -12.21 -17.50
CA MET A 212 -28.47 -12.89 -16.81
C MET A 212 -29.73 -12.03 -16.77
N ARG A 213 -29.60 -10.70 -16.59
CA ARG A 213 -30.73 -9.77 -16.62
C ARG A 213 -31.42 -9.78 -17.98
N VAL A 214 -30.66 -9.71 -19.07
CA VAL A 214 -31.21 -9.76 -20.44
C VAL A 214 -31.87 -11.11 -20.71
N GLU A 215 -31.24 -12.23 -20.33
CA GLU A 215 -31.83 -13.57 -20.47
C GLU A 215 -33.14 -13.72 -19.68
N LEU A 216 -33.21 -13.17 -18.47
CA LEU A 216 -34.45 -13.14 -17.67
C LEU A 216 -35.53 -12.30 -18.33
N GLU A 217 -35.19 -11.16 -18.93
CA GLU A 217 -36.16 -10.32 -19.63
C GLU A 217 -36.74 -11.05 -20.86
N VAL A 218 -35.89 -11.76 -21.62
CA VAL A 218 -36.33 -12.61 -22.75
C VAL A 218 -37.26 -13.72 -22.27
N LYS A 219 -36.86 -14.48 -21.24
CA LYS A 219 -37.72 -15.54 -20.66
C LYS A 219 -39.04 -15.01 -20.12
N THR A 220 -39.05 -13.79 -19.59
CA THR A 220 -40.28 -13.14 -19.13
C THR A 220 -41.20 -12.84 -20.32
N LYS A 221 -40.66 -12.35 -21.44
CA LYS A 221 -41.43 -12.13 -22.68
C LYS A 221 -41.98 -13.43 -23.25
N GLU A 222 -41.16 -14.49 -23.28
CA GLU A 222 -41.59 -15.84 -23.70
C GLU A 222 -42.71 -16.38 -22.80
N ALA A 223 -42.60 -16.22 -21.48
CA ALA A 223 -43.63 -16.63 -20.53
C ALA A 223 -44.96 -15.91 -20.78
N VAL A 224 -44.94 -14.61 -21.09
CA VAL A 224 -46.15 -13.85 -21.48
C VAL A 224 -46.74 -14.39 -22.80
N GLY A 225 -45.90 -14.82 -23.74
CA GLY A 225 -46.32 -15.50 -24.97
C GLY A 225 -47.06 -16.82 -24.66
N PHE A 226 -46.45 -17.69 -23.87
CA PHE A 226 -47.06 -18.96 -23.45
C PHE A 226 -48.37 -18.77 -22.68
N ASP A 227 -48.44 -17.79 -21.79
CA ASP A 227 -49.69 -17.46 -21.07
C ASP A 227 -50.81 -17.02 -22.03
N SER A 228 -50.45 -16.31 -23.12
CA SER A 228 -51.40 -15.89 -24.14
C SER A 228 -51.90 -17.08 -24.97
N GLU A 229 -51.01 -17.98 -25.38
CA GLU A 229 -51.36 -19.22 -26.07
C GLU A 229 -52.21 -20.15 -25.20
N LEU A 230 -51.86 -20.30 -23.93
CA LEU A 230 -52.62 -21.12 -22.98
C LEU A 230 -54.03 -20.57 -22.79
N ARG A 231 -54.17 -19.24 -22.68
CA ARG A 231 -55.47 -18.58 -22.61
C ARG A 231 -56.30 -18.80 -23.87
N GLU A 232 -55.67 -18.79 -25.04
CA GLU A 232 -56.35 -19.10 -26.31
C GLU A 232 -56.80 -20.56 -26.39
N LYS A 233 -55.94 -21.50 -26.02
CA LYS A 233 -56.31 -22.93 -25.92
C LYS A 233 -57.45 -23.14 -24.92
N GLY A 234 -57.45 -22.42 -23.81
CA GLY A 234 -58.56 -22.41 -22.84
C GLY A 234 -59.89 -21.99 -23.49
N ARG A 235 -59.90 -20.91 -24.28
CA ARG A 235 -61.11 -20.48 -25.01
C ARG A 235 -61.58 -21.53 -26.01
N LEU A 236 -60.68 -22.17 -26.75
CA LEU A 236 -61.04 -23.24 -27.70
C LEU A 236 -61.64 -24.46 -26.99
N LEU A 237 -61.10 -24.81 -25.81
CA LEU A 237 -61.67 -25.89 -25.00
C LEU A 237 -63.07 -25.54 -24.48
N ASP A 238 -63.29 -24.29 -24.04
CA ASP A 238 -64.63 -23.83 -23.63
C ASP A 238 -65.63 -23.94 -24.80
N GLU A 239 -65.23 -23.52 -26.00
CA GLU A 239 -66.04 -23.63 -27.21
C GLU A 239 -66.35 -25.09 -27.59
N ALA A 240 -65.33 -25.96 -27.56
CA ALA A 240 -65.51 -27.39 -27.80
C ALA A 240 -66.45 -28.03 -26.77
N ASN A 241 -66.38 -27.61 -25.51
CA ASN A 241 -67.25 -28.10 -24.45
C ASN A 241 -68.72 -27.66 -24.67
N GLU A 242 -68.96 -26.45 -25.16
CA GLU A 242 -70.30 -26.01 -25.56
C GLU A 242 -70.83 -26.79 -26.77
N VAL A 243 -69.98 -27.14 -27.73
CA VAL A 243 -70.36 -28.03 -28.85
C VAL A 243 -70.73 -29.41 -28.34
N MET A 244 -69.93 -30.01 -27.45
CA MET A 244 -70.25 -31.30 -26.85
C MET A 244 -71.58 -31.28 -26.08
N LYS A 245 -71.87 -30.22 -25.33
CA LYS A 245 -73.18 -30.06 -24.66
C LYS A 245 -74.34 -30.05 -25.64
N LYS A 246 -74.19 -29.37 -26.78
CA LYS A 246 -75.20 -29.36 -27.86
C LYS A 246 -75.38 -30.76 -28.45
N GLN A 247 -74.29 -31.43 -28.82
CA GLN A 247 -74.32 -32.79 -29.36
C GLN A 247 -74.93 -33.79 -28.37
N ALA A 248 -74.64 -33.67 -27.07
CA ALA A 248 -75.26 -34.50 -26.04
C ALA A 248 -76.78 -34.29 -25.97
N ALA A 249 -77.26 -33.04 -26.07
CA ALA A 249 -78.68 -32.75 -26.11
C ALA A 249 -79.36 -33.29 -27.38
N GLU A 250 -78.69 -33.20 -28.54
CA GLU A 250 -79.17 -33.75 -29.81
C GLU A 250 -79.26 -35.28 -29.77
N LEU A 251 -78.25 -35.96 -29.20
CA LEU A 251 -78.27 -37.41 -29.03
C LEU A 251 -79.40 -37.86 -28.11
N GLU A 252 -79.65 -37.16 -27.00
CA GLU A 252 -80.77 -37.48 -26.12
C GLU A 252 -82.11 -37.31 -26.83
N ALA A 253 -82.26 -36.25 -27.65
CA ALA A 253 -83.46 -36.06 -28.46
C ALA A 253 -83.64 -37.17 -29.52
N LEU A 254 -82.57 -37.57 -30.21
CA LEU A 254 -82.62 -38.68 -31.17
C LEU A 254 -82.97 -40.00 -30.50
N LYS A 255 -82.45 -40.25 -29.30
CA LYS A 255 -82.77 -41.45 -28.52
C LYS A 255 -84.26 -41.52 -28.18
N MET A 256 -84.89 -40.41 -27.81
CA MET A 256 -86.34 -40.33 -27.60
C MET A 256 -87.13 -40.66 -28.88
N VAL A 257 -86.68 -40.14 -30.04
CA VAL A 257 -87.33 -40.44 -31.34
C VAL A 257 -87.17 -41.91 -31.72
N VAL A 258 -86.00 -42.50 -31.49
CA VAL A 258 -85.78 -43.94 -31.75
C VAL A 258 -86.70 -44.78 -30.87
N GLN A 259 -86.81 -44.46 -29.57
CA GLN A 259 -87.71 -45.16 -28.67
C GLN A 259 -89.19 -45.07 -29.12
N GLU A 260 -89.65 -43.90 -29.56
CA GLU A 260 -90.99 -43.73 -30.15
C GLU A 260 -91.18 -44.63 -31.39
N LYS A 261 -90.18 -44.72 -32.26
CA LYS A 261 -90.22 -45.60 -33.44
C LYS A 261 -90.18 -47.09 -33.10
N GLU A 262 -89.45 -47.48 -32.06
CA GLU A 262 -89.46 -48.86 -31.55
C GLU A 262 -90.85 -49.24 -31.05
N GLU A 263 -91.53 -48.35 -30.31
CA GLU A 263 -92.91 -48.54 -29.86
C GLU A 263 -93.89 -48.63 -31.04
N GLU A 264 -93.76 -47.77 -32.06
CA GLU A 264 -94.56 -47.86 -33.30
C GLU A 264 -94.39 -49.20 -34.03
N VAL A 265 -93.15 -49.68 -34.13
CA VAL A 265 -92.84 -50.98 -34.76
C VAL A 265 -93.43 -52.14 -33.96
N GLU A 266 -93.37 -52.10 -32.64
CA GLU A 266 -93.99 -53.11 -31.78
C GLU A 266 -95.51 -53.20 -32.03
N VAL A 267 -96.19 -52.05 -32.14
CA VAL A 267 -97.62 -51.99 -32.49
C VAL A 267 -97.89 -52.61 -33.87
N LEU A 268 -97.08 -52.27 -34.88
CA LEU A 268 -97.23 -52.83 -36.23
C LEU A 268 -96.97 -54.33 -36.29
N LEU A 269 -96.03 -54.86 -35.50
CA LEU A 269 -95.78 -56.29 -35.39
C LEU A 269 -96.99 -57.03 -34.82
N VAL A 270 -97.61 -56.50 -33.77
CA VAL A 270 -98.85 -57.06 -33.19
C VAL A 270 -99.98 -57.06 -34.23
N GLN A 271 -100.14 -55.96 -34.98
CA GLN A 271 -101.14 -55.89 -36.06
C GLN A 271 -100.89 -56.95 -37.15
N ARG A 272 -99.64 -57.12 -37.58
CA ARG A 272 -99.26 -58.12 -38.59
C ARG A 272 -99.56 -59.54 -38.13
N GLU A 273 -99.35 -59.85 -36.84
CA GLU A 273 -99.70 -61.15 -36.28
C GLU A 273 -101.20 -61.43 -36.38
N VAL A 274 -102.03 -60.44 -36.05
CA VAL A 274 -103.50 -60.53 -36.17
C VAL A 274 -103.93 -60.75 -37.63
N GLU A 275 -103.30 -60.07 -38.59
CA GLU A 275 -103.58 -60.27 -40.01
C GLU A 275 -103.15 -61.66 -40.51
N ARG A 276 -101.99 -62.15 -40.08
CA ARG A 276 -101.52 -63.50 -40.39
C ARG A 276 -102.50 -64.56 -39.90
N GLU A 277 -103.03 -64.38 -38.69
CA GLU A 277 -104.04 -65.26 -38.13
C GLU A 277 -105.34 -65.25 -38.95
N LYS A 278 -105.79 -64.08 -39.40
CA LYS A 278 -106.95 -63.97 -40.32
C LYS A 278 -106.71 -64.71 -41.64
N LEU A 279 -105.50 -64.58 -42.21
CA LEU A 279 -105.13 -65.29 -43.44
C LEU A 279 -105.13 -66.81 -43.23
N ARG A 280 -104.60 -67.30 -42.10
CA ARG A 280 -104.63 -68.72 -41.73
C ARG A 280 -106.06 -69.29 -41.67
N VAL A 281 -106.99 -68.52 -41.12
CA VAL A 281 -108.42 -68.89 -41.11
C VAL A 281 -109.00 -68.93 -42.53
N ALA A 282 -108.66 -67.96 -43.38
CA ALA A 282 -109.11 -67.94 -44.77
C ALA A 282 -108.53 -69.09 -45.61
N GLU A 283 -107.26 -69.44 -45.39
CA GLU A 283 -106.58 -70.57 -46.03
C GLU A 283 -107.27 -71.90 -45.68
N GLY A 284 -107.57 -72.15 -44.41
CA GLY A 284 -108.32 -73.35 -44.00
C GLY A 284 -109.73 -73.43 -44.60
N ASN A 285 -110.38 -72.30 -44.86
CA ASN A 285 -111.68 -72.29 -45.54
C ASN A 285 -111.57 -72.66 -47.03
N LEU A 286 -110.51 -72.22 -47.72
CA LEU A 286 -110.25 -72.56 -49.13
C LEU A 286 -109.85 -74.03 -49.29
N GLU A 287 -109.03 -74.57 -48.39
CA GLU A 287 -108.65 -75.99 -48.39
C GLU A 287 -109.89 -76.90 -48.33
N LYS A 288 -110.88 -76.52 -47.51
CA LYS A 288 -112.16 -77.22 -47.44
C LYS A 288 -112.93 -77.19 -48.77
N GLN A 289 -113.01 -76.04 -49.43
CA GLN A 289 -113.63 -75.93 -50.76
C GLN A 289 -112.90 -76.78 -51.82
N ALA A 290 -111.58 -76.88 -51.77
CA ALA A 290 -110.79 -77.67 -52.71
C ALA A 290 -111.07 -79.17 -52.57
N MET A 291 -111.27 -79.68 -51.35
CA MET A 291 -111.65 -81.08 -51.10
C MET A 291 -113.01 -81.43 -51.70
N ASP A 292 -113.98 -80.53 -51.63
CA ASP A 292 -115.33 -80.74 -52.19
C ASP A 292 -115.31 -80.81 -53.74
N TRP A 293 -114.39 -80.09 -54.40
CA TRP A 293 -114.23 -80.13 -55.87
C TRP A 293 -113.65 -81.46 -56.37
N LEU A 294 -112.70 -82.04 -55.64
CA LEU A 294 -112.06 -83.31 -56.02
C LEU A 294 -113.06 -84.48 -56.04
N LEU A 295 -114.06 -84.48 -55.16
CA LEU A 295 -115.11 -85.50 -55.13
C LEU A 295 -115.99 -85.45 -56.39
N ALA A 296 -116.22 -84.27 -56.97
CA ALA A 296 -116.98 -84.11 -58.22
C ALA A 296 -116.20 -84.57 -59.47
N GLN A 297 -114.86 -84.52 -59.43
CA GLN A 297 -114.00 -84.95 -60.54
C GLN A 297 -113.98 -86.47 -60.72
N GLU A 298 -114.14 -87.24 -59.63
CA GLU A 298 -114.12 -88.70 -59.67
C GLU A 298 -115.40 -89.28 -60.32
N GLU A 299 -116.54 -88.56 -60.27
CA GLU A 299 -117.78 -88.96 -60.95
C GLU A 299 -117.71 -88.85 -62.48
N LEU A 300 -116.87 -87.95 -63.03
CA LEU A 300 -116.66 -87.77 -64.48
C LEU A 300 -115.82 -88.89 -65.10
N LYS A 301 -114.94 -89.55 -64.33
CA LYS A 301 -114.13 -90.68 -64.82
C LYS A 301 -114.98 -91.92 -65.11
N ARG A 302 -116.11 -92.12 -64.40
CA ARG A 302 -117.03 -93.26 -64.63
C ARG A 302 -117.77 -93.22 -65.97
N LEU A 303 -117.80 -92.08 -66.66
CA LEU A 303 -118.45 -91.89 -67.97
C LEU A 303 -117.47 -92.01 -69.15
N GLY A 304 -116.16 -92.15 -68.89
CA GLY A 304 -115.11 -92.24 -69.92
C GLY A 304 -114.73 -93.66 -70.33
N GLU A 305 -115.24 -94.70 -69.65
CA GLU A 305 -114.83 -96.10 -69.85
C GLU A 305 -115.59 -96.82 -71.00
N ASP A 306 -116.68 -96.25 -71.53
CA ASP A 306 -117.52 -96.86 -72.59
C ASP A 306 -117.11 -96.49 -74.03
N ALA A 307 -116.08 -95.66 -74.24
CA ALA A 307 -115.75 -95.11 -75.57
C ALA A 307 -114.44 -95.63 -76.21
N ALA A 308 -113.74 -96.61 -75.62
CA ALA A 308 -112.41 -97.00 -76.09
C ALA A 308 -112.29 -98.52 -76.38
N LYS A 309 -113.06 -99.02 -77.36
CA LYS A 309 -112.73 -100.24 -78.12
C LYS A 309 -112.72 -99.88 -79.61
N HIS A 310 -111.60 -100.20 -80.27
CA HIS A 310 -111.26 -100.03 -81.70
C HIS A 310 -110.34 -98.84 -82.05
N ALA A 311 -109.03 -99.10 -82.13
CA ALA A 311 -108.17 -98.73 -83.27
C ALA A 311 -106.71 -99.13 -82.95
N GLU A 312 -106.41 -100.42 -83.03
CA GLU A 312 -105.06 -100.96 -82.96
C GLU A 312 -104.76 -101.56 -84.34
N GLU A 313 -103.99 -100.85 -85.18
CA GLU A 313 -103.32 -101.36 -86.41
C GLU A 313 -102.60 -100.21 -87.16
N ASN A 314 -101.77 -99.43 -86.47
CA ASN A 314 -100.76 -98.53 -87.08
C ASN A 314 -99.46 -98.54 -86.25
N SER A 315 -99.12 -99.72 -85.69
CA SER A 315 -98.20 -99.88 -84.57
C SER A 315 -96.72 -99.95 -84.91
N GLU A 316 -96.28 -99.98 -86.17
CA GLU A 316 -94.84 -100.20 -86.45
C GLU A 316 -94.08 -98.92 -86.87
N THR A 317 -94.71 -97.95 -87.56
CA THR A 317 -94.08 -96.66 -87.88
C THR A 317 -94.14 -95.65 -86.73
N LEU A 318 -95.15 -95.74 -85.86
CA LEU A 318 -95.22 -94.97 -84.62
C LEU A 318 -94.13 -95.40 -83.62
N GLU A 319 -93.65 -96.64 -83.67
CA GLU A 319 -92.62 -97.12 -82.75
C GLU A 319 -91.23 -96.55 -83.06
N ASP A 320 -90.86 -96.37 -84.32
CA ASP A 320 -89.60 -95.69 -84.68
C ASP A 320 -89.63 -94.20 -84.36
N PHE A 321 -90.75 -93.51 -84.63
CA PHE A 321 -90.93 -92.13 -84.15
C PHE A 321 -90.94 -92.03 -82.62
N ARG A 322 -91.44 -93.05 -81.91
CA ARG A 322 -91.40 -93.12 -80.44
C ARG A 322 -89.97 -93.35 -79.93
N ARG A 323 -89.16 -94.16 -80.62
CA ARG A 323 -87.73 -94.36 -80.33
C ARG A 323 -86.91 -93.08 -80.55
N VAL A 324 -87.07 -92.39 -81.68
CA VAL A 324 -86.36 -91.13 -81.98
C VAL A 324 -86.80 -90.01 -81.03
N LYS A 325 -88.10 -89.89 -80.74
CA LYS A 325 -88.63 -88.91 -79.78
C LYS A 325 -88.13 -89.17 -78.36
N LYS A 326 -87.95 -90.44 -77.97
CA LYS A 326 -87.34 -90.83 -76.69
C LYS A 326 -85.88 -90.38 -76.64
N LEU A 327 -85.07 -90.72 -77.66
CA LEU A 327 -83.67 -90.26 -77.74
C LEU A 327 -83.54 -88.74 -77.74
N LEU A 328 -84.42 -88.02 -78.44
CA LEU A 328 -84.44 -86.55 -78.44
C LEU A 328 -84.78 -85.97 -77.07
N ASN A 329 -85.69 -86.61 -76.32
CA ASN A 329 -86.01 -86.22 -74.95
C ASN A 329 -84.85 -86.55 -73.99
N ASP A 330 -84.19 -87.69 -74.17
CA ASP A 330 -83.01 -88.08 -73.39
C ASP A 330 -81.87 -87.07 -73.60
N VAL A 331 -81.54 -86.73 -74.86
CA VAL A 331 -80.53 -85.70 -75.18
C VAL A 331 -80.92 -84.32 -74.64
N ARG A 332 -82.20 -83.94 -74.68
CA ARG A 332 -82.66 -82.68 -74.06
C ARG A 332 -82.50 -82.70 -72.54
N SER A 333 -82.78 -83.82 -71.88
CA SER A 333 -82.59 -83.97 -70.44
C SER A 333 -81.11 -83.98 -70.06
N GLU A 334 -80.24 -84.59 -70.87
CA GLU A 334 -78.78 -84.54 -70.72
C GLU A 334 -78.24 -83.13 -70.97
N LEU A 335 -78.77 -82.40 -71.95
CA LEU A 335 -78.39 -81.02 -72.22
C LEU A 335 -78.80 -80.08 -71.08
N VAL A 336 -80.03 -80.19 -70.57
CA VAL A 336 -80.52 -79.38 -69.45
C VAL A 336 -79.76 -79.72 -68.16
N SER A 337 -79.50 -81.00 -67.88
CA SER A 337 -78.68 -81.40 -66.73
C SER A 337 -77.23 -80.94 -66.86
N SER A 338 -76.65 -80.97 -68.07
CA SER A 338 -75.32 -80.41 -68.34
C SER A 338 -75.32 -78.88 -68.16
N GLN A 339 -76.36 -78.17 -68.61
CA GLN A 339 -76.51 -76.74 -68.41
C GLN A 339 -76.67 -76.36 -66.94
N GLN A 340 -77.43 -77.15 -66.18
CA GLN A 340 -77.63 -76.97 -64.74
C GLN A 340 -76.36 -77.31 -63.95
N ALA A 341 -75.60 -78.32 -64.37
CA ALA A 341 -74.28 -78.65 -63.81
C ALA A 341 -73.25 -77.55 -64.11
N LEU A 342 -73.25 -76.97 -65.31
CA LEU A 342 -72.42 -75.82 -65.68
C LEU A 342 -72.78 -74.57 -64.88
N ALA A 343 -74.08 -74.28 -64.69
CA ALA A 343 -74.53 -73.17 -63.87
C ALA A 343 -74.13 -73.36 -62.39
N SER A 344 -74.30 -74.57 -61.85
CA SER A 344 -73.82 -74.92 -60.50
C SER A 344 -72.29 -74.79 -60.38
N SER A 345 -71.54 -75.21 -61.40
CA SER A 345 -70.09 -75.04 -61.45
C SER A 345 -69.67 -73.57 -61.49
N ARG A 346 -70.38 -72.71 -62.24
CA ARG A 346 -70.13 -71.27 -62.30
C ARG A 346 -70.43 -70.59 -60.97
N SER A 347 -71.56 -70.90 -60.35
CA SER A 347 -71.91 -70.40 -59.00
C SER A 347 -70.83 -70.74 -57.98
N LYS A 348 -70.34 -72.00 -57.97
CA LYS A 348 -69.25 -72.41 -57.08
C LYS A 348 -67.93 -71.69 -57.35
N MET A 349 -67.62 -71.42 -58.63
CA MET A 349 -66.42 -70.68 -59.01
C MET A 349 -66.51 -69.21 -58.58
N GLU A 350 -67.69 -68.60 -58.70
CA GLU A 350 -67.96 -67.22 -58.27
C GLU A 350 -67.92 -67.08 -56.74
N GLU A 351 -68.46 -68.05 -55.99
CA GLU A 351 -68.29 -68.14 -54.54
C GLU A 351 -66.82 -68.28 -54.13
N GLN A 352 -66.03 -69.06 -54.87
CA GLN A 352 -64.59 -69.17 -54.65
C GLN A 352 -63.84 -67.86 -54.97
N GLU A 353 -64.24 -67.14 -56.02
CA GLU A 353 -63.67 -65.84 -56.38
C GLU A 353 -63.94 -64.80 -55.29
N GLN A 354 -65.18 -64.72 -54.77
CA GLN A 354 -65.52 -63.84 -53.65
C GLN A 354 -64.72 -64.18 -52.38
N LEU A 355 -64.53 -65.47 -52.08
CA LEU A 355 -63.72 -65.89 -50.93
C LEU A 355 -62.25 -65.46 -51.10
N LEU A 356 -61.68 -65.59 -52.30
CA LEU A 356 -60.31 -65.14 -52.59
C LEU A 356 -60.18 -63.62 -52.49
N GLU A 357 -61.17 -62.87 -52.97
CA GLU A 357 -61.18 -61.41 -52.90
C GLU A 357 -61.31 -60.90 -51.45
N GLN A 358 -62.11 -61.57 -50.63
CA GLN A 358 -62.17 -61.33 -49.19
C GLN A 358 -60.81 -61.61 -48.54
N GLN A 359 -60.19 -62.75 -48.84
CA GLN A 359 -58.86 -63.08 -48.31
C GLN A 359 -57.79 -62.07 -48.71
N LEU A 360 -57.79 -61.58 -49.95
CA LEU A 360 -56.87 -60.54 -50.41
C LEU A 360 -57.07 -59.21 -49.68
N SER A 361 -58.32 -58.85 -49.40
CA SER A 361 -58.66 -57.64 -48.64
C SER A 361 -58.17 -57.75 -47.20
N GLU A 362 -58.43 -58.87 -46.52
CA GLU A 362 -57.93 -59.15 -45.16
C GLU A 362 -56.40 -59.13 -45.10
N LEU A 363 -55.71 -59.70 -46.10
CA LEU A 363 -54.25 -59.66 -46.21
C LEU A 363 -53.73 -58.22 -46.41
N GLY A 364 -54.47 -57.40 -47.18
CA GLY A 364 -54.19 -55.98 -47.36
C GLY A 364 -54.29 -55.19 -46.06
N GLU A 365 -55.35 -55.40 -45.29
CA GLU A 365 -55.55 -54.78 -43.97
C GLU A 365 -54.48 -55.21 -42.96
N GLN A 366 -54.17 -56.52 -42.91
CA GLN A 366 -53.07 -57.02 -42.07
C GLN A 366 -51.74 -56.37 -42.44
N ARG A 367 -51.43 -56.27 -43.74
CA ARG A 367 -50.21 -55.59 -44.20
C ARG A 367 -50.18 -54.12 -43.79
N ALA A 368 -51.30 -53.41 -43.91
CA ALA A 368 -51.41 -52.02 -43.47
C ALA A 368 -51.18 -51.89 -41.95
N SER A 369 -51.78 -52.78 -41.15
CA SER A 369 -51.57 -52.80 -39.69
C SER A 369 -50.11 -53.05 -39.32
N VAL A 370 -49.43 -54.00 -39.99
CA VAL A 370 -48.01 -54.30 -39.78
C VAL A 370 -47.13 -53.11 -40.14
N MET A 371 -47.45 -52.40 -41.23
CA MET A 371 -46.73 -51.17 -41.60
C MET A 371 -46.89 -50.08 -40.53
N SER A 372 -48.10 -49.88 -40.00
CA SER A 372 -48.33 -48.94 -38.89
C SER A 372 -47.58 -49.34 -37.62
N TYR A 373 -47.58 -50.62 -37.24
CA TYR A 373 -46.78 -51.09 -36.09
C TYR A 373 -45.28 -50.90 -36.31
N MET A 374 -44.76 -51.13 -37.52
CA MET A 374 -43.36 -50.87 -37.84
C MET A 374 -43.01 -49.38 -37.77
N GLU A 375 -43.92 -48.49 -38.19
CA GLU A 375 -43.73 -47.04 -38.10
C GLU A 375 -43.70 -46.59 -36.63
N ASN A 376 -44.69 -46.98 -35.83
CA ASN A 376 -44.71 -46.71 -34.39
C ASN A 376 -43.47 -47.27 -33.66
N LEU A 377 -42.97 -48.44 -34.09
CA LEU A 377 -41.75 -49.03 -33.53
C LEU A 377 -40.50 -48.19 -33.87
N LYS A 378 -40.43 -47.62 -35.08
CA LYS A 378 -39.35 -46.70 -35.46
C LYS A 378 -39.41 -45.42 -34.64
N ASP A 379 -40.60 -44.86 -34.45
CA ASP A 379 -40.78 -43.65 -33.64
C ASP A 379 -40.38 -43.89 -32.18
N ALA A 380 -40.81 -45.02 -31.59
CA ALA A 380 -40.39 -45.42 -30.25
C ALA A 380 -38.87 -45.63 -30.15
N GLN A 381 -38.23 -46.17 -31.20
CA GLN A 381 -36.78 -46.30 -31.24
C GLN A 381 -36.09 -44.93 -31.25
N ILE A 382 -36.58 -43.99 -32.06
CA ILE A 382 -36.05 -42.62 -32.12
C ILE A 382 -36.22 -41.92 -30.76
N GLU A 383 -37.37 -42.08 -30.11
CA GLU A 383 -37.62 -41.52 -28.77
C GLU A 383 -36.63 -42.08 -27.74
N VAL A 384 -36.43 -43.41 -27.71
CA VAL A 384 -35.44 -44.05 -26.82
C VAL A 384 -34.02 -43.56 -27.09
N GLU A 385 -33.63 -43.40 -28.35
CA GLU A 385 -32.31 -42.86 -28.72
C GLU A 385 -32.17 -41.39 -28.28
N SER A 386 -33.23 -40.59 -28.41
CA SER A 386 -33.26 -39.21 -27.94
C SER A 386 -33.11 -39.14 -26.42
N GLU A 387 -33.84 -39.96 -25.66
CA GLU A 387 -33.75 -40.00 -24.20
C GLU A 387 -32.37 -40.50 -23.74
N ARG A 388 -31.77 -41.46 -24.44
CA ARG A 388 -30.37 -41.87 -24.19
C ARG A 388 -29.37 -40.74 -24.41
N THR A 389 -29.60 -39.86 -25.39
CA THR A 389 -28.74 -38.69 -25.58
C THR A 389 -28.91 -37.67 -24.46
N LYS A 390 -30.16 -37.38 -24.05
CA LYS A 390 -30.45 -36.50 -22.89
C LYS A 390 -29.83 -37.04 -21.62
N LEU A 391 -29.92 -38.35 -21.37
CA LEU A 391 -29.30 -39.01 -20.22
C LEU A 391 -27.78 -38.84 -20.22
N ARG A 392 -27.10 -39.07 -21.36
CA ARG A 392 -25.65 -38.87 -21.47
C ARG A 392 -25.24 -37.42 -21.19
N VAL A 393 -26.01 -36.45 -21.67
CA VAL A 393 -25.78 -35.03 -21.37
C VAL A 393 -25.94 -34.76 -19.88
N ALA A 394 -27.03 -35.24 -19.26
CA ALA A 394 -27.26 -35.08 -17.82
C ALA A 394 -26.16 -35.73 -16.98
N GLU A 395 -25.69 -36.93 -17.33
CA GLU A 395 -24.56 -37.60 -16.67
C GLU A 395 -23.27 -36.79 -16.78
N SER A 396 -23.00 -36.19 -17.95
CA SER A 396 -21.81 -35.35 -18.14
C SER A 396 -21.87 -34.09 -17.27
N ARG A 397 -23.05 -33.45 -17.18
CA ARG A 397 -23.28 -32.28 -16.33
C ARG A 397 -23.15 -32.63 -14.85
N ASN A 398 -23.67 -33.78 -14.41
CA ASN A 398 -23.50 -34.25 -13.04
C ASN A 398 -22.02 -34.44 -12.68
N LYS A 399 -21.23 -35.05 -13.57
CA LYS A 399 -19.78 -35.22 -13.36
C LYS A 399 -19.04 -33.87 -13.30
N GLU A 400 -19.51 -32.87 -14.02
CA GLU A 400 -18.95 -31.52 -13.97
C GLU A 400 -19.27 -30.85 -12.62
N LEU A 401 -20.53 -30.89 -12.20
CA LEU A 401 -20.97 -30.39 -10.90
C LEU A 401 -20.25 -31.09 -9.73
N GLU A 402 -20.03 -32.40 -9.80
CA GLU A 402 -19.24 -33.13 -8.80
C GLU A 402 -17.80 -32.60 -8.69
N ARG A 403 -17.18 -32.22 -9.82
CA ARG A 403 -15.85 -31.62 -9.82
C ARG A 403 -15.87 -30.20 -9.26
N GLU A 404 -16.85 -29.38 -9.65
CA GLU A 404 -17.06 -28.04 -9.11
C GLU A 404 -17.21 -28.09 -7.59
N VAL A 405 -18.09 -28.96 -7.07
CA VAL A 405 -18.29 -29.17 -5.62
C VAL A 405 -17.01 -29.63 -4.93
N LYS A 406 -16.17 -30.46 -5.58
CA LYS A 406 -14.89 -30.88 -4.99
C LYS A 406 -13.89 -29.72 -4.89
N MET A 407 -13.77 -28.92 -5.95
CA MET A 407 -12.88 -27.74 -5.95
C MET A 407 -13.35 -26.70 -4.92
N GLU A 408 -14.65 -26.49 -4.80
CA GLU A 408 -15.21 -25.54 -3.84
C GLU A 408 -15.01 -26.00 -2.39
N LYS A 409 -15.08 -27.32 -2.12
CA LYS A 409 -14.68 -27.86 -0.80
C LYS A 409 -13.20 -27.63 -0.50
N GLU A 410 -12.31 -27.87 -1.46
CA GLU A 410 -10.87 -27.61 -1.29
C GLU A 410 -10.61 -26.13 -1.00
N PHE A 411 -11.32 -25.22 -1.67
CA PHE A 411 -11.25 -23.78 -1.41
C PHE A 411 -11.78 -23.39 -0.02
N ILE A 412 -12.87 -24.02 0.44
CA ILE A 412 -13.38 -23.82 1.80
C ILE A 412 -12.34 -24.30 2.84
N ASP A 413 -11.70 -25.44 2.62
CA ASP A 413 -10.66 -25.96 3.51
C ASP A 413 -9.45 -24.99 3.57
N GLU A 414 -9.05 -24.39 2.44
CA GLU A 414 -8.01 -23.36 2.39
C GLU A 414 -8.38 -22.12 3.21
N LEU A 415 -9.61 -21.62 3.05
CA LEU A 415 -10.11 -20.48 3.82
C LEU A 415 -10.20 -20.77 5.33
N GLU A 416 -10.59 -21.99 5.71
CA GLU A 416 -10.60 -22.39 7.12
C GLU A 416 -9.18 -22.40 7.72
N GLU A 417 -8.18 -22.85 6.97
CA GLU A 417 -6.79 -22.83 7.41
C GLU A 417 -6.22 -21.41 7.49
N GLU A 418 -6.58 -20.52 6.57
CA GLU A 418 -6.26 -19.08 6.67
C GLU A 418 -6.90 -18.44 7.90
N LEU A 419 -8.18 -18.70 8.14
CA LEU A 419 -8.90 -18.22 9.32
C LEU A 419 -8.24 -18.69 10.62
N LYS A 420 -7.77 -19.95 10.69
CA LYS A 420 -7.03 -20.47 11.85
C LYS A 420 -5.70 -19.74 12.04
N LYS A 421 -4.95 -19.48 10.98
CA LYS A 421 -3.69 -18.71 11.03
C LYS A 421 -3.91 -17.27 11.49
N GLU A 422 -4.96 -16.61 11.00
CA GLU A 422 -5.30 -15.26 11.44
C GLU A 422 -5.72 -15.23 12.91
N ARG A 423 -6.53 -16.19 13.37
CA ARG A 423 -6.91 -16.31 14.79
C ARG A 423 -5.71 -16.49 15.70
N THR A 424 -4.81 -17.41 15.36
CA THR A 424 -3.58 -17.62 16.15
C THR A 424 -2.66 -16.41 16.15
N SER A 425 -2.57 -15.68 15.03
CA SER A 425 -1.81 -14.42 14.96
C SER A 425 -2.46 -13.32 15.82
N LEU A 426 -3.79 -13.26 15.84
CA LEU A 426 -4.54 -12.31 16.68
C LEU A 426 -4.38 -12.63 18.17
N GLU A 427 -4.45 -13.91 18.55
CA GLU A 427 -4.19 -14.35 19.93
C GLU A 427 -2.78 -13.96 20.38
N GLN A 428 -1.75 -14.15 19.53
CA GLN A 428 -0.39 -13.70 19.81
C GLN A 428 -0.32 -12.18 20.00
N ALA A 429 -0.95 -11.39 19.12
CA ALA A 429 -0.98 -9.94 19.24
C ALA A 429 -1.70 -9.46 20.52
N LEU A 430 -2.76 -10.16 20.94
CA LEU A 430 -3.45 -9.89 22.20
C LEU A 430 -2.55 -10.16 23.41
N GLU A 431 -1.79 -11.26 23.40
CA GLU A 431 -0.83 -11.60 24.45
C GLU A 431 0.30 -10.54 24.52
N GLU A 432 0.87 -10.15 23.38
CA GLU A 432 1.87 -9.08 23.30
C GLU A 432 1.33 -7.74 23.82
N MET A 433 0.10 -7.39 23.47
CA MET A 433 -0.55 -6.17 23.98
C MET A 433 -0.76 -6.24 25.50
N ALA A 434 -1.09 -7.41 26.05
CA ALA A 434 -1.23 -7.60 27.49
C ALA A 434 0.12 -7.40 28.21
N LEU A 435 1.21 -7.96 27.67
CA LEU A 435 2.57 -7.76 28.19
C LEU A 435 3.00 -6.29 28.15
N LEU A 436 2.80 -5.61 27.02
CA LEU A 436 3.12 -4.18 26.89
C LEU A 436 2.32 -3.32 27.87
N ARG A 437 1.07 -3.68 28.14
CA ARG A 437 0.22 -2.99 29.12
C ARG A 437 0.74 -3.18 30.53
N GLU A 438 1.19 -4.39 30.89
CA GLU A 438 1.82 -4.66 32.19
C GLU A 438 3.13 -3.87 32.35
N GLU A 439 3.98 -3.85 31.31
CA GLU A 439 5.22 -3.06 31.31
C GLU A 439 4.94 -1.55 31.46
N LEU A 440 3.91 -1.04 30.79
CA LEU A 440 3.49 0.36 30.91
C LEU A 440 3.04 0.68 32.34
N GLU A 441 2.22 -0.17 32.96
CA GLU A 441 1.79 0.01 34.35
C GLU A 441 2.98 0.00 35.32
N LYS A 442 3.94 -0.91 35.10
CA LYS A 442 5.19 -0.93 35.88
C LYS A 442 5.98 0.36 35.72
N LYS A 443 6.16 0.84 34.49
CA LYS A 443 6.87 2.11 34.22
C LYS A 443 6.15 3.31 34.82
N ASN A 444 4.82 3.32 34.80
CA ASN A 444 4.03 4.36 35.46
C ASN A 444 4.16 4.31 37.00
N ALA A 445 4.28 3.12 37.59
CA ALA A 445 4.58 2.99 39.02
C ALA A 445 5.98 3.52 39.35
N GLU A 446 7.01 3.13 38.59
CA GLU A 446 8.39 3.64 38.72
C GLU A 446 8.44 5.18 38.56
N PHE A 447 7.69 5.73 37.59
CA PHE A 447 7.60 7.18 37.39
C PHE A 447 6.95 7.88 38.58
N ARG A 448 5.86 7.32 39.12
CA ARG A 448 5.21 7.88 40.33
C ARG A 448 6.16 7.89 41.52
N GLU A 449 6.93 6.83 41.72
CA GLU A 449 7.92 6.75 42.80
C GLU A 449 9.04 7.79 42.61
N THR A 450 9.63 7.87 41.42
CA THR A 450 10.68 8.86 41.12
C THR A 450 10.17 10.30 41.24
N SER A 451 8.94 10.58 40.81
CA SER A 451 8.29 11.87 41.00
C SER A 451 8.08 12.21 42.48
N ALA A 452 7.69 11.24 43.31
CA ALA A 452 7.52 11.46 44.75
C ALA A 452 8.88 11.75 45.43
N VAL A 453 9.94 11.02 45.06
CA VAL A 453 11.30 11.30 45.55
C VAL A 453 11.76 12.68 45.14
N LEU A 454 11.48 13.10 43.90
CA LEU A 454 11.82 14.43 43.41
C LEU A 454 11.10 15.51 44.22
N GLN A 455 9.80 15.34 44.50
CA GLN A 455 9.04 16.27 45.33
C GLN A 455 9.62 16.41 46.74
N VAL A 456 10.05 15.30 47.35
CA VAL A 456 10.76 15.33 48.64
C VAL A 456 12.06 16.11 48.53
N LYS A 457 12.87 15.88 47.48
CA LYS A 457 14.13 16.61 47.27
C LYS A 457 13.92 18.10 47.01
N GLU A 458 12.85 18.47 46.32
CA GLU A 458 12.46 19.87 46.13
C GLU A 458 12.11 20.52 47.48
N SER A 459 11.37 19.83 48.35
CA SER A 459 11.05 20.33 49.69
C SER A 459 12.32 20.51 50.55
N GLU A 460 13.20 19.51 50.57
CA GLU A 460 14.50 19.59 51.28
C GLU A 460 15.37 20.74 50.77
N LEU A 461 15.37 20.99 49.45
CA LEU A 461 16.09 22.11 48.85
C LEU A 461 15.53 23.47 49.29
N VAL A 462 14.19 23.59 49.37
CA VAL A 462 13.53 24.80 49.85
C VAL A 462 13.89 25.05 51.31
N ASP A 463 13.83 24.02 52.16
CA ASP A 463 14.22 24.11 53.57
C ASP A 463 15.68 24.53 53.73
N ALA A 464 16.59 23.93 52.94
CA ALA A 464 18.01 24.31 52.94
C ALA A 464 18.22 25.76 52.50
N LYS A 465 17.48 26.26 51.50
CA LYS A 465 17.54 27.67 51.08
C LYS A 465 17.05 28.62 52.17
N LEU A 466 15.96 28.28 52.86
CA LEU A 466 15.44 29.07 53.98
C LEU A 466 16.45 29.11 55.14
N GLU A 467 17.10 27.98 55.44
CA GLU A 467 18.13 27.92 56.48
C GLU A 467 19.37 28.74 56.11
N ILE A 468 19.82 28.70 54.85
CA ILE A 468 20.91 29.57 54.36
C ILE A 468 20.53 31.05 54.52
N GLN A 469 19.28 31.43 54.19
CA GLN A 469 18.81 32.80 54.35
C GLN A 469 18.79 33.21 55.83
N ARG A 470 18.34 32.32 56.73
CA ARG A 470 18.39 32.52 58.18
C ARG A 470 19.81 32.76 58.65
N LEU A 471 20.75 31.88 58.30
CA LEU A 471 22.17 32.01 58.63
C LEU A 471 22.79 33.31 58.07
N LYS A 472 22.40 33.74 56.87
CA LYS A 472 22.85 35.00 56.29
C LYS A 472 22.36 36.21 57.10
N SER A 473 21.12 36.18 57.58
CA SER A 473 20.59 37.23 58.46
C SER A 473 21.27 37.25 59.82
N GLU A 474 21.55 36.08 60.39
CA GLU A 474 22.30 35.93 61.64
C GLU A 474 23.73 36.45 61.50
N LYS A 475 24.41 36.12 60.40
CA LYS A 475 25.73 36.67 60.07
C LYS A 475 25.71 38.20 60.00
N ALA A 476 24.75 38.79 59.28
CA ALA A 476 24.64 40.25 59.17
C ALA A 476 24.36 40.91 60.53
N SER A 477 23.57 40.26 61.39
CA SER A 477 23.36 40.73 62.77
C SER A 477 24.65 40.69 63.59
N LEU A 478 25.43 39.62 63.48
CA LEU A 478 26.71 39.49 64.18
C LEU A 478 27.76 40.49 63.67
N GLU A 479 27.80 40.75 62.36
CA GLU A 479 28.65 41.79 61.77
C GLU A 479 28.28 43.18 62.34
N GLY A 480 26.99 43.50 62.45
CA GLY A 480 26.55 44.76 63.07
C GLY A 480 26.95 44.89 64.54
N ILE A 481 26.85 43.81 65.32
CA ILE A 481 27.30 43.78 66.73
C ILE A 481 28.82 44.00 66.80
N LEU A 482 29.58 43.40 65.87
CA LEU A 482 31.03 43.57 65.82
C LEU A 482 31.42 45.02 65.52
N GLU A 483 30.77 45.65 64.54
CA GLU A 483 30.99 47.07 64.21
C GLU A 483 30.69 48.00 65.41
N GLU A 484 29.61 47.72 66.15
CA GLU A 484 29.29 48.45 67.38
C GLU A 484 30.40 48.30 68.43
N LYS A 485 30.92 47.07 68.62
CA LYS A 485 32.02 46.81 69.55
C LYS A 485 33.31 47.50 69.12
N ASP A 486 33.62 47.56 67.83
CA ASP A 486 34.77 48.29 67.31
C ASP A 486 34.64 49.80 67.52
N LEU A 487 33.43 50.35 67.38
CA LEU A 487 33.13 51.75 67.71
C LEU A 487 33.31 52.04 69.20
N GLU A 488 32.78 51.17 70.08
CA GLU A 488 33.00 51.24 71.53
C GLU A 488 34.49 51.22 71.88
N LEU A 489 35.26 50.30 71.27
CA LEU A 489 36.71 50.20 71.47
C LEU A 489 37.46 51.44 70.97
N SER A 490 37.07 51.99 69.81
CA SER A 490 37.66 53.22 69.27
C SER A 490 37.39 54.41 70.20
N ASN A 491 36.17 54.54 70.70
CA ASN A 491 35.80 55.57 71.69
C ASN A 491 36.60 55.39 72.99
N ALA A 492 36.72 54.17 73.50
CA ALA A 492 37.53 53.88 74.68
C ALA A 492 39.01 54.23 74.47
N ARG A 493 39.57 53.94 73.29
CA ARG A 493 40.94 54.34 72.92
C ARG A 493 41.09 55.86 72.87
N LYS A 494 40.10 56.58 72.33
CA LYS A 494 40.10 58.05 72.29
C LYS A 494 40.08 58.64 73.71
N MET A 495 39.17 58.17 74.56
CA MET A 495 39.11 58.57 75.97
C MET A 495 40.43 58.30 76.70
N LEU A 496 41.05 57.15 76.45
CA LEU A 496 42.38 56.83 77.00
C LEU A 496 43.46 57.80 76.51
N GLY A 497 43.40 58.22 75.24
CA GLY A 497 44.27 59.25 74.68
C GLY A 497 44.09 60.60 75.38
N GLU A 498 42.85 61.02 75.62
CA GLU A 498 42.51 62.24 76.37
C GLU A 498 43.06 62.18 77.80
N VAL A 499 42.84 61.08 78.53
CA VAL A 499 43.39 60.88 79.88
C VAL A 499 44.93 60.90 79.89
N ASN A 500 45.58 60.30 78.89
CA ASN A 500 47.05 60.33 78.78
C ASN A 500 47.59 61.75 78.52
N GLN A 501 46.84 62.57 77.77
CA GLN A 501 47.17 63.98 77.59
C GLN A 501 47.02 64.74 78.91
N GLU A 502 45.92 64.55 79.63
CA GLU A 502 45.71 65.15 80.97
C GLU A 502 46.83 64.75 81.96
N ILE A 503 47.25 63.48 81.97
CA ILE A 503 48.39 63.01 82.77
C ILE A 503 49.68 63.75 82.39
N SER A 504 49.91 63.98 81.10
CA SER A 504 51.09 64.69 80.60
C SER A 504 51.08 66.17 81.04
N ASP A 505 49.93 66.81 80.96
CA ASP A 505 49.73 68.19 81.42
C ASP A 505 49.92 68.31 82.94
N LEU A 506 49.38 67.35 83.70
CA LEU A 506 49.58 67.25 85.16
C LEU A 506 51.06 67.04 85.52
N ARG A 507 51.78 66.19 84.77
CA ARG A 507 53.24 66.02 84.96
C ARG A 507 53.98 67.33 84.70
N MET A 508 53.63 68.07 83.64
CA MET A 508 54.22 69.37 83.35
C MET A 508 53.96 70.38 84.47
N LEU A 509 52.73 70.45 84.97
CA LEU A 509 52.36 71.29 86.11
C LEU A 509 53.12 70.91 87.39
N MET A 510 53.24 69.61 87.67
CA MET A 510 54.04 69.09 88.78
C MET A 510 55.50 69.50 88.66
N ASN A 511 56.13 69.28 87.49
CA ASN A 511 57.52 69.69 87.27
C ASN A 511 57.71 71.21 87.45
N ASN A 512 56.74 72.02 87.00
CA ASN A 512 56.79 73.46 87.20
C ASN A 512 56.70 73.82 88.70
N ARG A 513 55.81 73.18 89.46
CA ARG A 513 55.73 73.38 90.92
C ARG A 513 56.97 72.88 91.65
N GLU A 514 57.54 71.75 91.23
CA GLU A 514 58.79 71.22 91.75
C GLU A 514 59.92 72.23 91.54
N ASN A 515 60.02 72.81 90.35
CA ASN A 515 60.99 73.87 90.05
C ASN A 515 60.77 75.12 90.93
N GLN A 516 59.52 75.56 91.11
CA GLN A 516 59.18 76.66 92.04
C GLN A 516 59.56 76.33 93.49
N LEU A 517 59.38 75.09 93.92
CA LEU A 517 59.74 74.64 95.27
C LEU A 517 61.26 74.59 95.44
N ILE A 518 62.00 74.13 94.44
CA ILE A 518 63.47 74.18 94.41
C ILE A 518 63.95 75.63 94.51
N GLU A 519 63.35 76.55 93.75
CA GLU A 519 63.67 77.99 93.80
C GLU A 519 63.39 78.59 95.18
N ALA A 520 62.21 78.31 95.77
CA ALA A 520 61.86 78.74 97.11
C ALA A 520 62.80 78.16 98.18
N THR A 521 63.19 76.90 98.04
CA THR A 521 64.14 76.21 98.94
C THR A 521 65.53 76.83 98.85
N ASN A 522 65.98 77.22 97.66
CA ASN A 522 67.23 77.95 97.46
C ASN A 522 67.16 79.35 98.09
N MET A 523 66.06 80.10 97.89
CA MET A 523 65.87 81.39 98.56
C MET A 523 65.85 81.27 100.09
N LEU A 524 65.23 80.22 100.62
CA LEU A 524 65.25 79.92 102.05
C LEU A 524 66.67 79.64 102.53
N ARG A 525 67.46 78.84 101.80
CA ARG A 525 68.86 78.59 102.10
C ARG A 525 69.68 79.87 102.10
N GLU A 526 69.49 80.75 101.13
CA GLU A 526 70.13 82.08 101.10
C GLU A 526 69.75 82.91 102.32
N LYS A 527 68.47 82.89 102.73
CA LYS A 527 68.01 83.57 103.95
C LYS A 527 68.62 82.94 105.21
N ASP A 528 68.73 81.63 105.29
CA ASP A 528 69.39 80.93 106.39
C ASP A 528 70.88 81.26 106.44
N GLU A 529 71.56 81.36 105.29
CA GLU A 529 72.94 81.86 105.21
C GLU A 529 73.04 83.32 105.68
N HIS A 530 72.09 84.18 105.31
CA HIS A 530 71.99 85.54 105.85
C HIS A 530 71.78 85.54 107.37
N VAL A 531 70.92 84.67 107.90
CA VAL A 531 70.70 84.51 109.34
C VAL A 531 71.96 83.98 110.01
N GLN A 532 72.69 83.03 109.41
CA GLN A 532 73.97 82.54 109.90
C GLN A 532 75.01 83.67 109.97
N ILE A 533 75.05 84.55 108.95
CA ILE A 533 75.89 85.75 108.94
C ILE A 533 75.47 86.71 110.06
N ILE A 534 74.16 86.91 110.27
CA ILE A 534 73.62 87.72 111.37
C ILE A 534 73.96 87.10 112.72
N GLN A 535 73.85 85.79 112.89
CA GLN A 535 74.18 85.04 114.11
C GLN A 535 75.67 85.15 114.42
N ASN A 536 76.54 85.01 113.41
CA ASN A 536 77.98 85.19 113.55
C ASN A 536 78.33 86.64 113.92
N LYS A 537 77.63 87.63 113.34
CA LYS A 537 77.73 89.04 113.75
C LYS A 537 77.22 89.25 115.18
N LEU A 538 76.12 88.60 115.57
CA LEU A 538 75.51 88.69 116.89
C LEU A 538 76.43 88.08 117.97
N ASN A 539 77.05 86.94 117.68
CA ASN A 539 78.02 86.32 118.58
C ASN A 539 79.28 87.20 118.75
N ASN A 540 79.74 87.86 117.67
CA ASN A 540 80.82 88.84 117.73
C ASN A 540 80.40 90.07 118.56
N THR A 541 79.15 90.56 118.44
CA THR A 541 78.65 91.64 119.30
C THR A 541 78.42 91.18 120.73
N ASN A 542 78.00 89.94 120.99
CA ASN A 542 77.85 89.39 122.34
C ASN A 542 79.20 89.23 123.03
N GLN A 543 80.25 88.82 122.31
CA GLN A 543 81.62 88.81 122.82
C GLN A 543 82.06 90.23 123.24
N LYS A 544 81.70 91.25 122.45
CA LYS A 544 81.91 92.67 122.82
C LYS A 544 81.02 93.14 123.98
N VAL A 545 79.82 92.58 124.15
CA VAL A 545 78.93 92.85 125.29
C VAL A 545 79.47 92.22 126.58
N SER A 546 80.04 91.01 126.52
CA SER A 546 80.71 90.40 127.67
C SER A 546 81.99 91.14 128.08
N GLU A 547 82.69 91.77 127.13
CA GLU A 547 83.80 92.69 127.43
C GLU A 547 83.30 94.02 128.04
N ALA A 548 82.08 94.45 127.73
CA ALA A 548 81.43 95.62 128.32
C ALA A 548 80.80 95.34 129.70
N GLU A 549 80.31 94.13 129.96
CA GLU A 549 79.73 93.69 131.25
C GLU A 549 80.77 93.77 132.40
N ASN A 550 82.04 93.47 132.14
CA ASN A 550 83.13 93.64 133.12
C ASN A 550 83.50 95.11 133.43
N VAL A 551 83.02 96.07 132.62
CA VAL A 551 83.23 97.51 132.86
C VAL A 551 81.99 98.16 133.51
N VAL A 552 80.81 97.56 133.36
CA VAL A 552 79.51 98.06 133.90
C VAL A 552 79.30 97.73 135.38
N GLU A 553 80.02 96.78 135.97
CA GLU A 553 79.98 96.52 137.43
C GLU A 553 80.67 97.63 138.27
N SER A 554 81.36 98.60 137.63
CA SER A 554 82.04 99.72 138.29
C SER A 554 81.50 101.12 137.93
N ILE A 555 80.41 101.23 137.14
CA ILE A 555 79.70 102.50 136.85
C ILE A 555 78.21 102.29 137.17
N LEU A 556 77.85 102.03 138.43
CA LEU A 556 77.71 103.08 139.45
C LEU A 556 76.62 104.08 139.05
N ASP A 557 75.44 103.85 139.61
CA ASP A 557 74.91 104.79 140.58
C ASP A 557 74.94 106.25 140.10
N LEU A 558 74.06 106.56 139.14
CA LEU A 558 73.46 107.87 138.91
C LEU A 558 72.62 107.84 137.63
N THR A 559 71.32 108.12 137.78
CA THR A 559 70.53 108.98 136.88
C THR A 559 69.26 108.36 136.30
N ASN A 560 68.16 108.76 136.95
CA ASN A 560 66.79 108.85 136.45
C ASN A 560 66.62 109.80 135.23
N LYS A 561 65.56 109.55 134.42
CA LYS A 561 64.99 110.32 133.27
C LYS A 561 65.82 110.20 131.97
N LEU A 562 65.28 110.07 130.74
CA LEU A 562 64.02 110.48 130.11
C LEU A 562 63.80 109.68 128.79
N VAL A 563 62.59 109.79 128.26
CA VAL A 563 61.93 109.27 127.03
C VAL A 563 62.43 109.83 125.67
N GLY A 564 62.17 109.07 124.59
CA GLY A 564 61.89 109.52 123.19
C GLY A 564 63.06 109.43 122.19
N SER A 565 62.95 109.17 120.87
CA SER A 565 61.82 109.23 119.91
C SER A 565 62.30 108.88 118.46
N ILE A 566 61.42 108.30 117.61
CA ILE A 566 61.07 108.71 116.22
C ILE A 566 62.03 108.52 114.96
N LYS A 567 61.47 107.78 113.96
CA LYS A 567 61.24 108.05 112.49
C LYS A 567 62.17 107.69 111.29
N ASP A 568 61.42 107.46 110.18
CA ASP A 568 61.60 107.79 108.72
C ASP A 568 62.55 106.89 107.87
N GLU A 569 62.39 106.62 106.56
CA GLU A 569 61.42 106.91 105.47
C GLU A 569 61.84 106.17 104.14
N ASN A 570 60.94 106.10 103.13
CA ASN A 570 61.17 106.19 101.65
C ASN A 570 61.80 105.03 100.82
N ILE A 571 61.63 104.82 99.49
CA ILE A 571 60.99 105.51 98.32
C ILE A 571 60.83 104.54 97.10
N ASN A 572 59.77 104.76 96.28
CA ASN A 572 59.48 104.58 94.83
C ASN A 572 60.24 103.61 93.87
N SER A 573 59.49 103.00 92.91
CA SER A 573 59.32 103.46 91.49
C SER A 573 59.24 102.35 90.38
N SER A 574 58.29 102.56 89.45
CA SER A 574 58.28 102.30 87.97
C SER A 574 58.16 100.89 87.28
N LYS A 575 57.30 100.89 86.24
CA LYS A 575 56.99 99.99 85.08
C LYS A 575 58.15 99.99 84.02
N PRO A 576 58.14 99.42 82.77
CA PRO A 576 57.12 98.67 81.95
C PRO A 576 57.61 97.59 80.87
N LEU A 577 56.65 97.08 80.05
CA LEU A 577 56.63 96.84 78.55
C LEU A 577 57.17 95.55 77.81
N LEU A 578 56.33 95.06 76.84
CA LEU A 578 56.53 94.43 75.49
C LEU A 578 57.42 93.17 75.31
N ASP A 579 57.33 92.24 74.33
CA ASP A 579 56.74 92.08 72.96
C ASP A 579 56.78 90.57 72.59
N GLU A 580 55.82 89.93 71.89
CA GLU A 580 55.68 89.74 70.42
C GLU A 580 56.72 88.80 69.74
N MET A 581 56.27 87.68 69.13
CA MET A 581 56.56 87.32 67.71
C MET A 581 55.99 85.96 67.23
N SER A 582 55.27 86.04 66.10
CA SER A 582 55.37 85.24 64.84
C SER A 582 55.14 83.72 64.84
N ASN A 583 54.09 83.22 64.15
CA ASN A 583 53.98 82.91 62.70
C ASN A 583 54.76 81.60 62.35
N GLN A 584 54.25 80.60 61.61
CA GLN A 584 53.70 80.67 60.25
C GLN A 584 53.31 79.25 59.74
N THR A 585 52.40 79.19 58.73
CA THR A 585 52.30 78.20 57.59
C THR A 585 51.83 76.74 57.84
N LEU A 586 51.14 76.00 56.96
CA LEU A 586 50.44 76.19 55.67
C LEU A 586 49.91 74.80 55.18
N GLU A 587 48.72 74.77 54.57
CA GLU A 587 48.16 73.85 53.52
C GLU A 587 47.95 72.32 53.65
N GLN A 588 46.88 71.94 52.93
CA GLN A 588 46.47 70.65 52.32
C GLN A 588 45.45 69.81 53.10
N LEU A 589 44.47 69.13 52.48
CA LEU A 589 43.77 69.20 51.18
C LEU A 589 42.67 68.11 51.29
N MET A 590 41.63 68.22 50.48
CA MET A 590 40.47 67.33 50.38
C MET A 590 40.77 65.85 50.08
N GLU A 591 40.02 64.92 50.70
CA GLU A 591 39.73 63.54 50.24
C GLU A 591 38.65 62.92 51.16
N GLY A 592 37.45 62.42 50.79
CA GLY A 592 36.66 62.35 49.56
C GLY A 592 35.33 61.58 49.83
N PRO A 593 34.27 61.71 49.00
CA PRO A 593 33.16 60.75 48.94
C PRO A 593 33.16 60.03 47.58
N THR A 594 34.23 59.32 47.24
CA THR A 594 34.43 58.79 45.87
C THR A 594 34.09 57.29 45.74
N ASN A 595 33.97 56.54 46.85
CA ASN A 595 33.85 55.07 46.80
C ASN A 595 32.41 54.54 46.76
N LYS A 596 31.43 55.26 47.33
CA LYS A 596 30.03 54.80 47.38
C LYS A 596 29.31 54.97 46.02
N LEU A 597 29.55 56.08 45.34
CA LEU A 597 29.05 56.33 43.98
C LEU A 597 29.71 55.39 42.96
N ARG A 598 31.02 55.13 43.08
CA ARG A 598 31.74 54.22 42.18
C ARG A 598 31.23 52.77 42.28
N TRP A 599 30.85 52.32 43.47
CA TRP A 599 30.32 50.96 43.66
C TRP A 599 28.89 50.81 43.13
N GLN A 600 28.02 51.79 43.38
CA GLN A 600 26.66 51.80 42.81
C GLN A 600 26.68 51.91 41.29
N GLN A 601 27.59 52.71 40.73
CA GLN A 601 27.78 52.82 39.30
C GLN A 601 28.25 51.50 38.68
N LYS A 602 29.14 50.75 39.35
CA LYS A 602 29.62 49.45 38.89
C LYS A 602 28.53 48.35 38.91
N ILE A 603 27.59 48.42 39.86
CA ILE A 603 26.44 47.49 39.89
C ILE A 603 25.47 47.78 38.75
N LEU A 604 25.12 49.06 38.55
CA LEU A 604 24.24 49.47 37.47
C LEU A 604 24.87 49.19 36.10
N GLU A 605 26.19 49.36 35.95
CA GLU A 605 26.92 48.97 34.73
C GLU A 605 26.85 47.46 34.47
N ASN A 606 26.98 46.62 35.49
CA ASN A 606 26.86 45.16 35.35
C ASN A 606 25.42 44.71 35.04
N GLU A 607 24.42 45.31 35.69
CA GLU A 607 23.00 45.04 35.40
C GLU A 607 22.61 45.50 33.99
N LEU A 608 23.14 46.65 33.55
CA LEU A 608 22.97 47.14 32.18
C LEU A 608 23.63 46.20 31.17
N GLU A 609 24.81 45.67 31.47
CA GLU A 609 25.50 44.74 30.57
C GLU A 609 24.77 43.38 30.49
N LEU A 610 24.28 42.84 31.60
CA LEU A 610 23.40 41.66 31.62
C LEU A 610 22.09 41.90 30.86
N ALA A 611 21.48 43.09 30.99
CA ALA A 611 20.30 43.46 30.22
C ALA A 611 20.59 43.56 28.71
N LYS A 612 21.75 44.06 28.32
CA LYS A 612 22.18 44.07 26.90
C LYS A 612 22.43 42.66 26.37
N GLU A 613 23.07 41.79 27.14
CA GLU A 613 23.32 40.40 26.73
C GLU A 613 22.02 39.60 26.59
N THR A 614 21.09 39.76 27.53
CA THR A 614 19.76 39.14 27.42
C THR A 614 18.95 39.69 26.25
N LEU A 615 19.05 41.00 25.97
CA LEU A 615 18.44 41.61 24.79
C LEU A 615 19.04 41.06 23.48
N LYS A 616 20.37 40.93 23.38
CA LYS A 616 21.04 40.32 22.22
C LYS A 616 20.62 38.86 22.02
N LYS A 617 20.52 38.08 23.09
CA LYS A 617 20.03 36.69 23.01
C LYS A 617 18.58 36.65 22.51
N LYS A 618 17.71 37.53 23.02
CA LYS A 618 16.32 37.64 22.57
C LYS A 618 16.21 38.10 21.12
N GLU A 619 17.07 39.01 20.67
CA GLU A 619 17.16 39.44 19.26
C GLU A 619 17.54 38.26 18.34
N ILE A 620 18.51 37.42 18.74
CA ILE A 620 18.88 36.21 18.00
C ILE A 620 17.73 35.20 17.98
N GLU A 621 17.03 34.98 19.09
CA GLU A 621 15.84 34.12 19.17
C GLU A 621 14.72 34.63 18.24
N VAL A 622 14.47 35.94 18.20
CA VAL A 622 13.48 36.56 17.31
C VAL A 622 13.88 36.42 15.85
N LEU A 623 15.15 36.64 15.50
CA LEU A 623 15.64 36.45 14.13
C LEU A 623 15.54 34.98 13.69
N ALA A 624 15.80 34.03 14.59
CA ALA A 624 15.61 32.61 14.32
C ALA A 624 14.12 32.25 14.11
N ALA A 625 13.24 32.77 14.96
CA ALA A 625 11.79 32.60 14.82
C ALA A 625 11.27 33.22 13.52
N GLN A 626 11.76 34.41 13.14
CA GLN A 626 11.39 35.06 11.88
C GLN A 626 11.82 34.24 10.66
N ARG A 627 13.04 33.66 10.68
CA ARG A 627 13.48 32.73 9.63
C ARG A 627 12.61 31.49 9.55
N ALA A 628 12.26 30.89 10.70
CA ALA A 628 11.38 29.72 10.73
C ALA A 628 9.97 30.04 10.17
N LEU A 629 9.43 31.21 10.50
CA LEU A 629 8.16 31.70 9.95
C LEU A 629 8.24 31.87 8.43
N THR A 630 9.29 32.50 7.90
CA THR A 630 9.45 32.66 6.45
C THR A 630 9.56 31.33 5.70
N ILE A 631 10.20 30.31 6.31
CA ILE A 631 10.27 28.96 5.74
C ILE A 631 8.87 28.34 5.72
N LYS A 632 8.11 28.47 6.82
CA LYS A 632 6.74 27.96 6.91
C LYS A 632 5.78 28.65 5.94
N ASP A 633 5.91 29.96 5.75
CA ASP A 633 5.13 30.71 4.76
C ASP A 633 5.40 30.23 3.33
N GLU A 634 6.67 29.95 2.98
CA GLU A 634 7.01 29.42 1.66
C GLU A 634 6.53 27.97 1.48
N GLU A 635 6.60 27.14 2.52
CA GLU A 635 5.99 25.79 2.52
C GLU A 635 4.48 25.87 2.27
N LEU A 636 3.77 26.78 2.96
CA LEU A 636 2.33 26.99 2.76
C LEU A 636 2.00 27.50 1.36
N LYS A 637 2.82 28.39 0.81
CA LYS A 637 2.66 28.87 -0.56
C LYS A 637 2.83 27.75 -1.58
N MET A 638 3.79 26.86 -1.37
CA MET A 638 4.00 25.67 -2.21
C MET A 638 2.86 24.66 -2.08
N THR A 639 2.29 24.47 -0.89
CA THR A 639 1.14 23.57 -0.70
C THR A 639 -0.13 24.14 -1.31
N LEU A 640 -0.36 25.46 -1.20
CA LEU A 640 -1.46 26.15 -1.90
C LEU A 640 -1.35 26.00 -3.41
N ALA A 641 -0.17 26.28 -4.00
CA ALA A 641 0.03 26.10 -5.43
C ALA A 641 -0.19 24.65 -5.91
N ARG A 642 0.16 23.66 -5.08
CA ARG A 642 -0.12 22.25 -5.35
C ARG A 642 -1.61 21.94 -5.28
N LEU A 643 -2.33 22.56 -4.35
CA LEU A 643 -3.77 22.39 -4.20
C LEU A 643 -4.51 23.02 -5.38
N ASP A 644 -4.13 24.24 -5.78
CA ASP A 644 -4.67 24.91 -6.96
C ASP A 644 -4.47 24.06 -8.23
N SER A 645 -3.27 23.50 -8.43
CA SER A 645 -3.00 22.58 -9.54
C SER A 645 -3.88 21.32 -9.49
N LYS A 646 -4.21 20.81 -8.30
CA LYS A 646 -5.10 19.65 -8.13
C LYS A 646 -6.56 20.02 -8.38
N GLU A 647 -6.97 21.23 -8.01
CA GLU A 647 -8.30 21.75 -8.31
C GLU A 647 -8.50 21.97 -9.81
N ASP A 648 -7.48 22.49 -10.51
CA ASP A 648 -7.49 22.61 -11.98
C ASP A 648 -7.54 21.25 -12.68
N GLU A 649 -6.77 20.25 -12.21
CA GLU A 649 -6.86 18.87 -12.70
C GLU A 649 -8.27 18.28 -12.50
N LEU A 650 -8.86 18.46 -11.31
CA LEU A 650 -10.22 17.99 -11.02
C LEU A 650 -11.27 18.70 -11.87
N LYS A 651 -11.09 20.00 -12.13
CA LYS A 651 -11.98 20.76 -13.01
C LYS A 651 -11.91 20.21 -14.44
N LYS A 652 -10.71 19.93 -14.95
CA LYS A 652 -10.51 19.33 -16.27
C LYS A 652 -11.15 17.94 -16.39
N VAL A 653 -10.96 17.08 -15.39
CA VAL A 653 -11.62 15.75 -15.37
C VAL A 653 -13.14 15.89 -15.33
N ARG A 654 -13.68 16.86 -14.58
CA ARG A 654 -15.12 17.12 -14.56
C ARG A 654 -15.65 17.56 -15.92
N GLU A 655 -14.93 18.46 -16.60
CA GLU A 655 -15.25 18.91 -17.96
C GLU A 655 -15.23 17.73 -18.94
N GLU A 656 -14.20 16.88 -18.90
CA GLU A 656 -14.10 15.65 -19.71
C GLU A 656 -15.28 14.70 -19.46
N VAL A 657 -15.65 14.44 -18.20
CA VAL A 657 -16.79 13.59 -17.86
C VAL A 657 -18.11 14.18 -18.38
N THR A 658 -18.26 15.51 -18.34
CA THR A 658 -19.47 16.15 -18.91
C THR A 658 -19.49 16.08 -20.43
N GLU A 659 -18.34 16.12 -21.08
CA GLU A 659 -18.22 15.95 -22.54
C GLU A 659 -18.55 14.52 -22.95
N ASP A 660 -17.99 13.51 -22.26
CA ASP A 660 -18.30 12.09 -22.46
C ASP A 660 -19.80 11.80 -22.27
N ALA A 661 -20.42 12.38 -21.24
CA ALA A 661 -21.86 12.23 -21.01
C ALA A 661 -22.70 12.86 -22.13
N ASN A 662 -22.25 13.99 -22.68
CA ASN A 662 -22.91 14.64 -23.81
C ASN A 662 -22.73 13.82 -25.10
N ASP A 663 -21.57 13.22 -25.32
CA ASP A 663 -21.31 12.36 -26.48
C ASP A 663 -22.09 11.05 -26.39
N LEU A 664 -22.19 10.45 -25.20
CA LEU A 664 -23.07 9.30 -24.97
C LEU A 664 -24.54 9.65 -25.25
N LYS A 665 -24.98 10.84 -24.83
CA LYS A 665 -26.33 11.34 -25.14
C LYS A 665 -26.54 11.55 -26.63
N ARG A 666 -25.54 12.04 -27.37
CA ARG A 666 -25.58 12.15 -28.83
C ARG A 666 -25.66 10.77 -29.51
N LEU A 667 -24.86 9.81 -29.06
CA LEU A 667 -24.91 8.43 -29.54
C LEU A 667 -26.27 7.77 -29.27
N TYR A 668 -26.85 8.03 -28.10
CA TYR A 668 -28.20 7.56 -27.76
C TYR A 668 -29.25 8.20 -28.67
N THR A 669 -29.16 9.51 -28.94
CA THR A 669 -30.06 10.17 -29.89
C THR A 669 -29.90 9.65 -31.31
N LEU A 670 -28.68 9.35 -31.76
CA LEU A 670 -28.41 8.75 -33.07
C LEU A 670 -28.95 7.33 -33.17
N ALA A 671 -28.79 6.52 -32.11
CA ALA A 671 -29.37 5.16 -32.06
C ALA A 671 -30.90 5.18 -32.09
N GLN A 672 -31.51 6.24 -31.52
CA GLN A 672 -32.95 6.43 -31.50
C GLN A 672 -33.50 7.19 -32.72
N GLU A 673 -32.61 7.73 -33.56
CA GLU A 673 -32.98 8.42 -34.79
C GLU A 673 -33.59 7.39 -35.76
N ARG A 674 -34.85 7.64 -36.13
CA ARG A 674 -35.63 6.78 -37.01
C ARG A 674 -35.64 7.35 -38.41
N ILE A 675 -35.23 6.54 -39.39
CA ILE A 675 -35.38 6.87 -40.81
C ILE A 675 -36.57 6.04 -41.31
N GLY A 676 -37.76 6.66 -41.33
CA GLY A 676 -39.01 5.95 -41.59
C GLY A 676 -39.50 5.16 -40.37
N GLU A 677 -39.87 3.89 -40.55
CA GLU A 677 -40.35 3.00 -39.47
C GLU A 677 -39.21 2.25 -38.75
N LYS A 678 -37.99 2.30 -39.28
CA LYS A 678 -36.84 1.52 -38.83
C LYS A 678 -35.80 2.40 -38.12
N THR A 679 -35.18 1.90 -37.06
CA THR A 679 -34.05 2.56 -36.40
C THR A 679 -32.78 2.40 -37.25
N ILE A 680 -31.76 3.25 -37.03
CA ILE A 680 -30.45 3.09 -37.69
C ILE A 680 -29.82 1.73 -37.36
N GLY A 681 -30.08 1.19 -36.16
CA GLY A 681 -29.69 -0.17 -35.79
C GLY A 681 -30.38 -1.24 -36.65
N ASP A 682 -31.69 -1.11 -36.88
CA ASP A 682 -32.44 -2.03 -37.74
C ASP A 682 -31.94 -1.98 -39.20
N LEU A 683 -31.59 -0.78 -39.70
CA LEU A 683 -31.01 -0.61 -41.02
C LEU A 683 -29.62 -1.26 -41.16
N ALA A 684 -28.80 -1.22 -40.11
CA ALA A 684 -27.51 -1.89 -40.09
C ALA A 684 -27.65 -3.42 -40.07
N ILE A 685 -28.62 -3.93 -39.31
CA ILE A 685 -28.93 -5.37 -39.25
C ILE A 685 -29.46 -5.85 -40.61
N GLU A 686 -30.38 -5.11 -41.21
CA GLU A 686 -30.92 -5.42 -42.54
C GLU A 686 -29.81 -5.41 -43.61
N LYS A 687 -28.86 -4.46 -43.52
CA LYS A 687 -27.69 -4.43 -44.41
C LYS A 687 -26.80 -5.67 -44.25
N LEU A 688 -26.51 -6.07 -43.01
CA LEU A 688 -25.71 -7.27 -42.73
C LEU A 688 -26.42 -8.56 -43.17
N GLN A 689 -27.74 -8.64 -43.02
CA GLN A 689 -28.54 -9.76 -43.50
C GLN A 689 -28.53 -9.83 -45.04
N LEU A 690 -28.58 -8.68 -45.71
CA LEU A 690 -28.51 -8.62 -47.17
C LEU A 690 -27.11 -9.00 -47.68
N GLU A 691 -26.05 -8.59 -46.99
CA GLU A 691 -24.67 -8.99 -47.29
C GLU A 691 -24.45 -10.50 -47.06
N ALA A 692 -25.01 -11.07 -45.99
CA ALA A 692 -24.97 -12.51 -45.74
C ALA A 692 -25.72 -13.31 -46.82
N ALA A 693 -26.93 -12.88 -47.21
CA ALA A 693 -27.68 -13.50 -48.30
C ALA A 693 -26.93 -13.41 -49.64
N GLN A 694 -26.24 -12.30 -49.90
CA GLN A 694 -25.41 -12.15 -51.10
C GLN A 694 -24.22 -13.12 -51.11
N LEU A 695 -23.57 -13.31 -49.97
CA LEU A 695 -22.47 -14.28 -49.82
C LEU A 695 -22.94 -15.73 -49.94
N GLU A 696 -24.14 -16.06 -49.45
CA GLU A 696 -24.74 -17.39 -49.61
C GLU A 696 -25.05 -17.69 -51.08
N VAL A 697 -25.57 -16.71 -51.82
CA VAL A 697 -25.79 -16.83 -53.26
C VAL A 697 -24.46 -17.01 -54.00
N GLU A 698 -23.42 -16.26 -53.65
CA GLU A 698 -22.08 -16.42 -54.24
C GLU A 698 -21.45 -17.79 -53.94
N ALA A 699 -21.68 -18.34 -52.74
CA ALA A 699 -21.22 -19.67 -52.37
C ALA A 699 -21.98 -20.77 -53.13
N ALA A 700 -23.31 -20.64 -53.25
CA ALA A 700 -24.16 -21.59 -53.98
C ALA A 700 -23.84 -21.62 -55.48
N THR A 701 -23.63 -20.45 -56.08
CA THR A 701 -23.25 -20.31 -57.50
C THR A 701 -21.85 -20.90 -57.77
N ASN A 702 -20.87 -20.65 -56.90
CA ASN A 702 -19.55 -21.29 -56.99
C ASN A 702 -19.61 -22.82 -56.86
N ALA A 703 -20.47 -23.34 -55.97
CA ALA A 703 -20.65 -24.79 -55.81
C ALA A 703 -21.24 -25.44 -57.08
N LEU A 704 -22.23 -24.81 -57.70
CA LEU A 704 -22.82 -25.26 -58.97
C LEU A 704 -21.80 -25.26 -60.12
N GLN A 705 -20.98 -24.21 -60.21
CA GLN A 705 -19.92 -24.13 -61.22
C GLN A 705 -18.88 -25.25 -61.05
N LYS A 706 -18.52 -25.57 -59.79
CA LYS A 706 -17.57 -26.64 -59.48
C LYS A 706 -18.13 -28.04 -59.73
N LEU A 707 -19.42 -28.26 -59.46
CA LEU A 707 -20.13 -29.49 -59.81
C LEU A 707 -20.15 -29.71 -61.33
N THR A 708 -20.42 -28.66 -62.09
CA THR A 708 -20.41 -28.68 -63.55
C THR A 708 -19.03 -29.07 -64.07
N GLU A 709 -17.96 -28.44 -63.55
CA GLU A 709 -16.59 -28.76 -63.94
C GLU A 709 -16.19 -30.21 -63.58
N MET A 710 -16.55 -30.70 -62.39
CA MET A 710 -16.29 -32.09 -62.00
C MET A 710 -17.05 -33.10 -62.88
N SER A 711 -18.30 -32.79 -63.24
CA SER A 711 -19.11 -33.63 -64.13
C SER A 711 -18.51 -33.71 -65.53
N ARG A 712 -17.99 -32.58 -66.06
CA ARG A 712 -17.25 -32.50 -67.32
C ARG A 712 -15.95 -33.31 -67.28
N GLN A 713 -15.20 -33.23 -66.18
CA GLN A 713 -13.98 -34.01 -65.99
C GLN A 713 -14.25 -35.51 -65.89
N LEU A 714 -15.32 -35.92 -65.20
CA LEU A 714 -15.74 -37.32 -65.12
C LEU A 714 -16.20 -37.85 -66.49
N LEU A 715 -16.94 -37.05 -67.25
CA LEU A 715 -17.34 -37.39 -68.62
C LEU A 715 -16.11 -37.58 -69.52
N ASN A 716 -15.15 -36.66 -69.46
CA ASN A 716 -13.90 -36.75 -70.23
C ASN A 716 -13.06 -37.97 -69.84
N LYS A 717 -12.98 -38.31 -68.54
CA LYS A 717 -12.30 -39.54 -68.08
C LYS A 717 -13.02 -40.81 -68.52
N ALA A 718 -14.36 -40.82 -68.47
CA ALA A 718 -15.17 -41.94 -68.94
C ALA A 718 -15.04 -42.15 -70.47
N ILE A 719 -14.83 -41.08 -71.24
CA ILE A 719 -14.53 -41.15 -72.67
C ILE A 719 -13.13 -41.73 -72.90
N GLN A 720 -12.12 -41.27 -72.16
CA GLN A 720 -10.74 -41.78 -72.25
C GLN A 720 -10.60 -43.26 -71.84
N SER A 721 -11.41 -43.74 -70.89
CA SER A 721 -11.42 -45.16 -70.50
C SER A 721 -12.01 -46.08 -71.59
N VAL A 722 -12.85 -45.56 -72.49
CA VAL A 722 -13.40 -46.33 -73.63
C VAL A 722 -12.37 -46.43 -74.77
N GLU A 723 -11.46 -45.47 -74.91
CA GLU A 723 -10.38 -45.51 -75.90
C GLU A 723 -9.19 -46.40 -75.49
N ALA A 724 -9.04 -46.72 -74.20
CA ALA A 724 -7.94 -47.55 -73.70
C ALA A 724 -8.18 -49.07 -73.85
N ASP A 725 -9.44 -49.52 -73.95
CA ASP A 725 -9.79 -50.95 -74.04
C ASP A 725 -9.86 -51.51 -75.47
N ASP A 726 -9.69 -50.67 -76.50
CA ASP A 726 -9.75 -51.09 -77.92
C ASP A 726 -8.38 -51.58 -78.47
N TYR A 727 -7.36 -51.73 -77.62
CA TYR A 727 -5.98 -52.02 -78.07
C TYR A 727 -5.19 -53.05 -77.24
N ILE A 728 -5.81 -54.08 -76.65
CA ILE A 728 -5.04 -55.24 -76.15
C ILE A 728 -5.76 -56.55 -76.46
N SER A 729 -5.42 -57.14 -77.60
CA SER A 729 -5.50 -58.59 -77.78
C SER A 729 -4.09 -59.17 -77.91
N VAL A 730 -3.93 -60.42 -77.46
CA VAL A 730 -2.81 -61.36 -77.65
C VAL A 730 -1.76 -61.41 -76.51
N VAL A 731 -1.84 -62.42 -75.61
CA VAL A 731 -0.92 -63.59 -75.45
C VAL A 731 -1.18 -64.35 -74.11
N GLN A 732 -1.10 -65.68 -74.21
CA GLN A 732 -1.22 -66.83 -73.25
C GLN A 732 -0.55 -66.64 -71.86
N SER A 733 -0.86 -67.35 -70.75
CA SER A 733 -1.09 -68.80 -70.54
C SER A 733 -1.54 -69.17 -69.10
N LYS A 734 -2.44 -70.17 -68.98
CA LYS A 734 -2.61 -71.24 -67.94
C LYS A 734 -2.34 -70.94 -66.44
N ASP A 735 -3.37 -71.06 -65.59
CA ASP A 735 -3.65 -72.25 -64.75
C ASP A 735 -4.95 -72.12 -63.90
N LYS A 736 -5.36 -73.24 -63.30
CA LYS A 736 -6.75 -73.72 -63.04
C LYS A 736 -7.49 -73.16 -61.79
N THR A 737 -8.81 -72.96 -62.00
CA THR A 737 -10.06 -72.73 -61.18
C THR A 737 -10.22 -73.35 -59.77
N PRO A 738 -11.32 -73.09 -58.98
CA PRO A 738 -12.47 -72.14 -59.09
C PRO A 738 -12.74 -71.30 -57.79
N VAL A 739 -13.56 -70.24 -57.74
CA VAL A 739 -15.04 -70.25 -57.53
C VAL A 739 -15.61 -68.81 -57.66
N LEU A 740 -16.75 -68.73 -58.38
CA LEU A 740 -17.81 -67.71 -58.47
C LEU A 740 -17.58 -66.29 -57.89
N ILE A 741 -17.69 -65.26 -58.75
CA ILE A 741 -18.79 -64.26 -58.77
C ILE A 741 -18.80 -63.58 -60.15
N THR A 742 -20.01 -63.23 -60.55
CA THR A 742 -20.62 -62.96 -61.86
C THR A 742 -20.18 -61.70 -62.62
N ASP A 743 -20.16 -61.84 -63.95
CA ASP A 743 -20.54 -60.89 -65.00
C ASP A 743 -20.17 -59.41 -64.85
N ILE A 744 -19.01 -59.04 -65.39
CA ILE A 744 -18.73 -57.67 -65.85
C ILE A 744 -18.15 -57.76 -67.25
N ASN A 745 -19.01 -57.98 -68.25
CA ASN A 745 -18.72 -57.77 -69.67
C ASN A 745 -20.03 -57.44 -70.38
N ASN A 746 -20.77 -56.45 -69.87
CA ASN A 746 -21.92 -55.88 -70.55
C ASN A 746 -21.59 -54.45 -71.02
N PRO A 747 -21.40 -54.21 -72.32
CA PRO A 747 -21.20 -52.86 -72.87
C PRO A 747 -22.43 -51.94 -72.67
N GLU A 748 -23.58 -52.50 -72.28
CA GLU A 748 -24.80 -51.75 -71.93
C GLU A 748 -24.69 -51.00 -70.58
N CYS A 749 -23.96 -51.52 -69.59
CA CYS A 749 -23.84 -50.84 -68.29
C CYS A 749 -22.97 -49.58 -68.39
N PHE A 750 -21.91 -49.63 -69.21
CA PHE A 750 -21.00 -48.49 -69.39
C PHE A 750 -21.62 -47.38 -70.25
N THR A 751 -22.42 -47.77 -71.26
CA THR A 751 -23.19 -46.82 -72.07
C THR A 751 -24.29 -46.15 -71.25
N GLU A 752 -24.95 -46.88 -70.34
CA GLU A 752 -25.91 -46.30 -69.41
C GLU A 752 -25.28 -45.31 -68.42
N VAL A 753 -24.09 -45.63 -67.87
CA VAL A 753 -23.33 -44.69 -67.02
C VAL A 753 -22.92 -43.45 -67.81
N LYS A 754 -22.46 -43.60 -69.05
CA LYS A 754 -22.10 -42.48 -69.93
C LYS A 754 -23.31 -41.58 -70.23
N GLU A 755 -24.47 -42.15 -70.53
CA GLU A 755 -25.70 -41.37 -70.73
C GLU A 755 -26.16 -40.66 -69.46
N ARG A 756 -26.10 -41.33 -68.29
CA ARG A 756 -26.50 -40.72 -67.02
C ARG A 756 -25.55 -39.59 -66.60
N VAL A 757 -24.24 -39.75 -66.80
CA VAL A 757 -23.25 -38.69 -66.55
C VAL A 757 -23.42 -37.52 -67.53
N ALA A 758 -23.71 -37.79 -68.80
CA ALA A 758 -24.02 -36.73 -69.79
C ALA A 758 -25.31 -35.97 -69.45
N ARG A 759 -26.36 -36.68 -69.00
CA ARG A 759 -27.61 -36.06 -68.52
C ARG A 759 -27.38 -35.22 -67.27
N LEU A 760 -26.57 -35.70 -66.32
CA LEU A 760 -26.20 -34.94 -65.12
C LEU A 760 -25.37 -33.69 -65.47
N SER A 761 -24.46 -33.79 -66.43
CA SER A 761 -23.68 -32.64 -66.94
C SER A 761 -24.59 -31.60 -67.59
N ALA A 762 -25.50 -32.03 -68.46
CA ALA A 762 -26.46 -31.12 -69.12
C ALA A 762 -27.43 -30.46 -68.12
N LEU A 763 -27.86 -31.20 -67.09
CA LEU A 763 -28.73 -30.66 -66.04
C LEU A 763 -27.97 -29.67 -65.14
N ALA A 764 -26.70 -29.94 -64.82
CA ALA A 764 -25.84 -29.00 -64.09
C ALA A 764 -25.57 -27.72 -64.91
N GLU A 765 -25.30 -27.83 -66.20
CA GLU A 765 -25.16 -26.68 -67.11
C GLU A 765 -26.45 -25.86 -67.23
N GLN A 766 -27.61 -26.53 -67.31
CA GLN A 766 -28.91 -25.86 -67.32
C GLN A 766 -29.16 -25.08 -66.01
N LEU A 767 -28.83 -25.66 -64.86
CA LEU A 767 -28.96 -24.99 -63.56
C LEU A 767 -28.01 -23.79 -63.41
N VAL A 768 -26.82 -23.85 -64.00
CA VAL A 768 -25.87 -22.72 -64.05
C VAL A 768 -26.40 -21.59 -64.95
N MET A 769 -27.02 -21.94 -66.08
CA MET A 769 -27.65 -20.97 -67.00
C MET A 769 -28.91 -20.33 -66.39
N ASP A 770 -29.75 -21.12 -65.72
CA ASP A 770 -30.95 -20.65 -65.02
C ASP A 770 -30.59 -19.75 -63.81
N ALA A 771 -29.42 -19.97 -63.20
CA ALA A 771 -28.84 -19.09 -62.17
C ALA A 771 -28.21 -17.79 -62.74
N GLY A 772 -28.27 -17.56 -64.06
CA GLY A 772 -27.78 -16.35 -64.72
C GLY A 772 -26.26 -16.24 -64.81
N ILE A 773 -25.53 -17.34 -64.58
CA ILE A 773 -24.07 -17.37 -64.65
C ILE A 773 -23.68 -17.63 -66.11
N VAL A 774 -23.25 -16.58 -66.82
CA VAL A 774 -22.69 -16.73 -68.17
C VAL A 774 -21.35 -17.47 -68.05
N PRO A 775 -21.14 -18.60 -68.75
CA PRO A 775 -19.86 -19.31 -68.70
C PRO A 775 -18.75 -18.41 -69.24
N ALA A 776 -17.71 -18.19 -68.44
CA ALA A 776 -16.48 -17.60 -68.91
C ALA A 776 -15.86 -18.54 -69.95
N ASN A 777 -15.64 -18.04 -71.17
CA ASN A 777 -14.88 -18.71 -72.23
C ASN A 777 -13.48 -19.12 -71.78
#